data_AF-I3IAD3-F1
#
_entry.id   AF-I3IAD3-F1
#
_cell.length_a   1.000
_cell.length_b   1.000
_cell.length_c   1.000
_cell.angle_alpha   90.00
_cell.angle_beta   90.00
_cell.angle_gamma   90.00
#
_symmetry.space_group_name_H-M   'P 1'
#
loop_
_entity.id
_entity.type
_entity.pdbx_description
1 polymer ?
#
loop_
_entity_poly.entity_id
_entity_poly.type
_entity_poly.pdbx_seq_one_letter_code
_entity_poly.pdbx_strand_id
1 'polypeptide(L)'
;MVTSTSSTTNNNGSIGSSIVSALGSGSGIDSNKLADQLTEANKMVQAQRLTSQKTLLQTQISDYGLLRSSLAKLETAAAALGSADTFNAKALSVPDTSLIGITKLDSKAVAGSYQLKVEQVAQAQSLSSASFAAMTSPVGKGTLTIRLGDWNAGNTAFTVDSTKTGGTITIDDSNNSLTGLRDAINAADIGVSASIVSDGGSYRLLMTASTGAKNEIEVVATEDPAAVGLAAFNFNETTKNLTQQQEGLDAQIRVNGLLVSRESNQVKDVIDGLEFDLFTSSTTETISLVISEDKSVAEQTIRDFVQAYNTFKAEVDVLVGFDAELDDFGSLKSDPLAKNLMQSIRNVLTNAVPGIGEGFSTLSNLGIRTELDGTLKIYEDDSTGFRAAIDDNFEFVRDLFVPKASSSVSNIDVTKFSARSQPGSYEVVITQQPSKGTLTTTDPVDLVGIGSGTKDYSFTFQLNGITSNAISLPAGKQYGSGAELAADLQSLINLDANVKAANASVAVTFEGGKLVFTSASYGASSTVNFSAVSADMLADFGMTNGVVVSSGTDVAGTVDGVAAFGSGNILLPAIGSKAEGLSMMVEPGATTGTLTFTRGFAGSMSSLVNEFLKTSGLIKERETTIDKDIKRVEQNEEALERRSEAYRARLMAQFQAMESIVRALNTTGGFLDGIVDRLPFTAKS
;
A
#
# COMPACT_ATOMS: atom_id res chain seq x y z
N MET A 1 8.47 8.59 38.81
CA MET A 1 9.48 8.57 39.89
C MET A 1 10.22 9.90 39.86
N VAL A 2 9.68 10.93 40.51
CA VAL A 2 10.40 12.13 40.93
C VAL A 2 9.78 12.56 42.25
N THR A 3 10.51 12.30 43.32
CA THR A 3 10.24 12.66 44.70
C THR A 3 10.67 14.10 44.93
N SER A 4 9.75 15.01 45.28
CA SER A 4 10.10 16.31 45.84
C SER A 4 9.65 16.38 47.31
N THR A 5 10.67 16.36 48.15
CA THR A 5 10.71 16.54 49.61
C THR A 5 9.87 17.69 50.14
N SER A 6 8.90 17.38 50.98
CA SER A 6 8.24 18.30 51.90
C SER A 6 9.15 18.52 53.13
N SER A 7 9.74 19.71 53.22
CA SER A 7 10.50 20.16 54.39
C SER A 7 9.54 20.54 55.52
N THR A 8 9.60 19.77 56.60
CA THR A 8 9.08 20.11 57.93
C THR A 8 9.90 21.26 58.53
N THR A 9 9.40 22.49 58.44
CA THR A 9 9.80 23.57 59.35
C THR A 9 8.84 23.63 60.52
N ASN A 10 9.37 23.28 61.70
CA ASN A 10 8.73 23.39 63.01
C ASN A 10 8.13 24.78 63.23
N ASN A 11 6.80 24.84 63.19
CA ASN A 11 5.99 25.94 63.69
C ASN A 11 5.98 25.91 65.23
N ASN A 12 7.09 26.30 65.87
CA ASN A 12 7.12 26.55 67.32
C ASN A 12 7.10 28.05 67.67
N GLY A 13 6.83 28.92 66.68
CA GLY A 13 6.61 30.36 66.86
C GLY A 13 5.18 30.84 66.62
N SER A 14 4.25 29.96 66.18
CA SER A 14 2.89 30.35 65.78
C SER A 14 1.78 29.85 66.71
N ILE A 15 2.11 29.16 67.80
CA ILE A 15 1.12 28.73 68.81
C ILE A 15 0.69 29.93 69.68
N GLY A 16 1.56 30.92 69.84
CA GLY A 16 1.25 32.17 70.53
C GLY A 16 0.29 33.10 69.78
N SER A 17 0.24 33.06 68.44
CA SER A 17 -0.71 33.85 67.63
C SER A 17 -2.04 33.14 67.36
N SER A 18 -2.04 31.80 67.37
CA SER A 18 -3.25 31.00 67.17
C SER A 18 -4.10 30.82 68.44
N ILE A 19 -3.51 30.91 69.63
CA ILE A 19 -4.28 30.97 70.89
C ILE A 19 -4.94 32.34 71.10
N VAL A 20 -4.34 33.43 70.59
CA VAL A 20 -4.97 34.77 70.61
C VAL A 20 -6.07 34.90 69.54
N SER A 21 -6.03 34.06 68.48
CA SER A 21 -7.09 33.95 67.47
C SER A 21 -8.26 33.04 67.89
N ALA A 22 -8.06 32.09 68.80
CA ALA A 22 -9.12 31.22 69.32
C ALA A 22 -9.80 31.79 70.59
N LEU A 23 -9.17 32.77 71.25
CA LEU A 23 -9.77 33.55 72.33
C LEU A 23 -10.54 34.74 71.74
N GLY A 24 -11.74 34.44 71.25
CA GLY A 24 -12.78 35.42 70.97
C GLY A 24 -13.11 36.25 72.21
N SER A 25 -12.44 37.38 72.36
CA SER A 25 -12.86 38.44 73.29
C SER A 25 -13.85 39.35 72.59
N GLY A 26 -15.11 38.90 72.52
CA GLY A 26 -16.27 39.82 72.58
C GLY A 26 -17.45 39.63 71.63
N SER A 27 -17.40 38.84 70.54
CA SER A 27 -18.53 38.80 69.59
C SER A 27 -19.03 37.41 69.13
N GLY A 28 -18.31 36.31 69.37
CA GLY A 28 -18.75 34.96 68.98
C GLY A 28 -18.84 34.68 67.46
N ILE A 29 -18.36 35.57 66.59
CA ILE A 29 -18.39 35.41 65.14
C ILE A 29 -17.01 34.98 64.63
N ASP A 30 -16.96 33.86 63.90
CA ASP A 30 -15.76 33.38 63.19
C ASP A 30 -15.61 34.16 61.88
N SER A 31 -14.89 35.29 61.95
CA SER A 31 -14.67 36.22 60.84
C SER A 31 -13.97 35.56 59.65
N ASN A 32 -13.15 34.52 59.89
CA ASN A 32 -12.56 33.70 58.84
C ASN A 32 -13.63 32.91 58.07
N LYS A 33 -14.47 32.15 58.78
CA LYS A 33 -15.54 31.39 58.13
C LYS A 33 -16.54 32.27 57.40
N LEU A 34 -16.88 33.43 57.96
CA LEU A 34 -17.84 34.34 57.34
C LEU A 34 -17.31 34.96 56.04
N ALA A 35 -16.03 35.37 56.00
CA ALA A 35 -15.44 35.89 54.76
C ALA A 35 -15.37 34.79 53.68
N ASP A 36 -15.15 33.54 54.08
CA ASP A 36 -15.06 32.41 53.16
C ASP A 36 -16.42 32.11 52.54
N GLN A 37 -17.47 32.06 53.37
CA GLN A 37 -18.85 31.87 52.90
C GLN A 37 -19.31 33.00 51.98
N LEU A 38 -19.01 34.26 52.31
CA LEU A 38 -19.37 35.41 51.48
C LEU A 38 -18.58 35.45 50.17
N THR A 39 -17.31 35.05 50.19
CA THR A 39 -16.48 34.97 48.98
C THR A 39 -16.96 33.86 48.05
N GLU A 40 -17.29 32.69 48.61
CA GLU A 40 -17.83 31.55 47.86
C GLU A 40 -19.17 31.92 47.22
N ALA A 41 -20.11 32.48 48.01
CA ALA A 41 -21.40 32.93 47.50
C ALA A 41 -21.27 33.97 46.38
N ASN A 42 -20.30 34.88 46.48
CA ASN A 42 -20.06 35.92 45.46
C ASN A 42 -19.55 35.34 44.13
N LYS A 43 -18.72 34.28 44.14
CA LYS A 43 -18.19 33.68 42.91
C LYS A 43 -19.03 32.53 42.36
N MET A 44 -19.91 31.93 43.16
CA MET A 44 -20.63 30.69 42.85
C MET A 44 -21.30 30.67 41.48
N VAL A 45 -22.08 31.70 41.12
CA VAL A 45 -22.82 31.74 39.85
C VAL A 45 -21.88 31.80 38.64
N GLN A 46 -20.82 32.60 38.73
CA GLN A 46 -19.86 32.73 37.64
C GLN A 46 -18.99 31.48 37.52
N ALA A 47 -18.57 30.90 38.64
CA ALA A 47 -17.82 29.64 38.68
C ALA A 47 -18.67 28.53 38.04
N GLN A 48 -19.93 28.37 38.46
CA GLN A 48 -20.83 27.37 37.89
C GLN A 48 -20.99 27.54 36.38
N ARG A 49 -21.16 28.77 35.88
CA ARG A 49 -21.26 29.02 34.43
C ARG A 49 -19.98 28.62 33.68
N LEU A 50 -18.80 28.98 34.19
CA LEU A 50 -17.52 28.63 33.57
C LEU A 50 -17.30 27.12 33.60
N THR A 51 -17.59 26.46 34.73
CA THR A 51 -17.53 25.00 34.84
C THR A 51 -18.47 24.33 33.86
N SER A 52 -19.74 24.77 33.75
CA SER A 52 -20.67 24.21 32.76
C SER A 52 -20.19 24.43 31.31
N GLN A 53 -19.60 25.58 31.00
CA GLN A 53 -19.00 25.84 29.69
C GLN A 53 -17.81 24.93 29.41
N LYS A 54 -16.90 24.77 30.38
CA LYS A 54 -15.73 23.90 30.28
C LYS A 54 -16.15 22.45 30.08
N THR A 55 -17.09 21.95 30.89
CA THR A 55 -17.66 20.62 30.75
C THR A 55 -18.26 20.42 29.36
N LEU A 56 -19.09 21.35 28.87
CA LEU A 56 -19.67 21.25 27.53
C LEU A 56 -18.60 21.16 26.45
N LEU A 57 -17.59 22.03 26.47
CA LEU A 57 -16.50 22.02 25.47
C LEU A 57 -15.67 20.72 25.52
N GLN A 58 -15.41 20.19 26.72
CA GLN A 58 -14.71 18.91 26.89
C GLN A 58 -15.53 17.72 26.38
N THR A 59 -16.85 17.73 26.62
CA THR A 59 -17.77 16.75 26.04
C THR A 59 -17.78 16.86 24.52
N GLN A 60 -17.80 18.07 23.95
CA GLN A 60 -17.75 18.26 22.50
C GLN A 60 -16.46 17.67 21.89
N ILE A 61 -15.30 17.83 22.53
CA ILE A 61 -14.05 17.17 22.07
C ILE A 61 -14.21 15.64 22.05
N SER A 62 -14.80 15.08 23.10
CA SER A 62 -15.02 13.64 23.21
C SER A 62 -15.97 13.15 22.11
N ASP A 63 -17.08 13.86 21.89
CA ASP A 63 -18.09 13.55 20.88
C ASP A 63 -17.54 13.71 19.46
N TYR A 64 -16.64 14.67 19.21
CA TYR A 64 -15.90 14.75 17.94
C TYR A 64 -14.95 13.57 17.74
N GLY A 65 -14.32 13.08 18.82
CA GLY A 65 -13.54 11.85 18.79
C GLY A 65 -14.37 10.62 18.42
N LEU A 66 -15.59 10.52 18.96
CA LEU A 66 -16.57 9.47 18.61
C LEU A 66 -17.01 9.61 17.15
N LEU A 67 -17.46 10.80 16.74
CA LEU A 67 -17.86 11.09 15.35
C LEU A 67 -16.75 10.71 14.35
N ARG A 68 -15.50 11.06 14.65
CA ARG A 68 -14.33 10.71 13.84
C ARG A 68 -14.14 9.19 13.71
N SER A 69 -14.31 8.47 14.82
CA SER A 69 -14.23 7.00 14.85
C SER A 69 -15.33 6.37 14.00
N SER A 70 -16.58 6.81 14.17
CA SER A 70 -17.73 6.34 13.41
C SER A 70 -17.60 6.63 11.91
N LEU A 71 -17.12 7.82 11.55
CA LEU A 71 -16.80 8.20 10.17
C LEU A 71 -15.72 7.30 9.56
N ALA A 72 -14.65 7.01 10.31
CA ALA A 72 -13.57 6.14 9.81
C ALA A 72 -14.08 4.71 9.53
N LYS A 73 -15.00 4.19 10.36
CA LYS A 73 -15.65 2.90 10.11
C LYS A 73 -16.52 2.94 8.85
N LEU A 74 -17.30 4.01 8.67
CA LEU A 74 -18.12 4.21 7.47
C LEU A 74 -17.24 4.34 6.20
N GLU A 75 -16.12 5.04 6.30
CA GLU A 75 -15.13 5.19 5.22
C GLU A 75 -14.54 3.84 4.84
N THR A 76 -14.18 3.00 5.82
CA THR A 76 -13.66 1.65 5.58
C THR A 76 -14.67 0.79 4.83
N ALA A 77 -15.95 0.83 5.24
CA ALA A 77 -17.02 0.09 4.58
C ALA A 77 -17.28 0.62 3.15
N ALA A 78 -17.24 1.94 2.95
CA ALA A 78 -17.36 2.54 1.63
C ALA A 78 -16.16 2.19 0.73
N ALA A 79 -14.94 2.21 1.25
CA ALA A 79 -13.73 1.89 0.49
C ALA A 79 -13.72 0.45 -0.03
N ALA A 80 -14.25 -0.51 0.74
CA ALA A 80 -14.40 -1.90 0.31
C ALA A 80 -15.30 -2.05 -0.93
N LEU A 81 -16.31 -1.19 -1.08
CA LEU A 81 -17.16 -1.09 -2.27
C LEU A 81 -16.46 -0.43 -3.47
N GLY A 82 -15.38 0.31 -3.24
CA GLY A 82 -14.62 0.93 -4.33
C GLY A 82 -13.65 -0.03 -5.03
N SER A 83 -13.47 -1.23 -4.49
CA SER A 83 -12.52 -2.22 -5.01
C SER A 83 -13.11 -2.99 -6.19
N ALA A 84 -12.41 -2.98 -7.33
CA ALA A 84 -12.77 -3.78 -8.48
C ALA A 84 -12.73 -5.29 -8.17
N ASP A 85 -11.85 -5.73 -7.27
CA ASP A 85 -11.72 -7.14 -6.89
C ASP A 85 -12.96 -7.67 -6.18
N THR A 86 -13.62 -6.84 -5.36
CA THR A 86 -14.88 -7.18 -4.68
C THR A 86 -15.96 -7.57 -5.69
N PHE A 87 -16.03 -6.83 -6.81
CA PHE A 87 -17.04 -7.05 -7.86
C PHE A 87 -16.57 -7.99 -8.96
N ASN A 88 -15.27 -8.27 -9.06
CA ASN A 88 -14.71 -9.25 -9.98
C ASN A 88 -14.32 -10.54 -9.26
N ALA A 89 -14.84 -10.77 -8.05
CA ALA A 89 -14.57 -11.98 -7.28
C ALA A 89 -14.94 -13.23 -8.10
N LYS A 90 -14.18 -14.29 -7.86
CA LYS A 90 -14.32 -15.57 -8.56
C LYS A 90 -14.58 -16.67 -7.53
N ALA A 91 -15.40 -17.63 -7.92
CA ALA A 91 -15.57 -18.88 -7.20
C ALA A 91 -14.96 -20.00 -8.03
N LEU A 92 -14.42 -21.01 -7.34
CA LEU A 92 -13.86 -22.19 -7.97
C LEU A 92 -14.55 -23.43 -7.41
N SER A 93 -15.11 -24.23 -8.31
CA SER A 93 -15.57 -25.58 -8.02
C SER A 93 -14.49 -26.58 -8.43
N VAL A 94 -14.03 -27.37 -7.47
CA VAL A 94 -13.06 -28.46 -7.65
C VAL A 94 -13.70 -29.74 -7.12
N PRO A 95 -13.69 -30.85 -7.86
CA PRO A 95 -14.10 -32.14 -7.32
C PRO A 95 -13.12 -32.60 -6.24
N ASP A 96 -13.58 -33.48 -5.32
CA ASP A 96 -12.69 -34.06 -4.31
C ASP A 96 -11.53 -34.82 -4.98
N THR A 97 -10.29 -34.37 -4.71
CA THR A 97 -9.05 -34.94 -5.26
C THR A 97 -7.90 -34.81 -4.27
N SER A 98 -6.91 -35.69 -4.35
CA SER A 98 -5.66 -35.63 -3.60
C SER A 98 -4.46 -35.21 -4.47
N LEU A 99 -4.67 -34.93 -5.76
CA LEU A 99 -3.57 -34.57 -6.66
C LEU A 99 -3.10 -33.13 -6.46
N ILE A 100 -4.02 -32.21 -6.19
CA ILE A 100 -3.74 -30.77 -6.09
C ILE A 100 -4.37 -30.14 -4.84
N GLY A 101 -3.80 -29.02 -4.41
CA GLY A 101 -4.39 -28.12 -3.42
C GLY A 101 -4.47 -26.71 -3.97
N ILE A 102 -5.65 -26.11 -3.99
CA ILE A 102 -5.80 -24.72 -4.43
C ILE A 102 -5.24 -23.81 -3.35
N THR A 103 -4.28 -22.97 -3.71
CA THR A 103 -3.63 -22.06 -2.77
C THR A 103 -4.14 -20.63 -2.93
N LYS A 104 -4.52 -20.23 -4.16
CA LYS A 104 -5.07 -18.90 -4.42
C LYS A 104 -5.95 -18.88 -5.68
N LEU A 105 -7.03 -18.11 -5.62
CA LEU A 105 -7.83 -17.71 -6.77
C LEU A 105 -7.93 -16.18 -6.78
N ASP A 106 -7.55 -15.58 -7.90
CA ASP A 106 -7.48 -14.13 -8.11
C ASP A 106 -8.68 -13.63 -8.92
N SER A 107 -9.06 -12.37 -8.74
CA SER A 107 -10.22 -11.76 -9.40
C SER A 107 -10.08 -11.68 -10.92
N LYS A 108 -8.84 -11.69 -11.42
CA LYS A 108 -8.50 -11.70 -12.86
C LYS A 108 -8.70 -13.06 -13.53
N ALA A 109 -8.92 -14.13 -12.77
CA ALA A 109 -9.09 -15.47 -13.34
C ALA A 109 -10.27 -15.50 -14.31
N VAL A 110 -10.05 -16.03 -15.52
CA VAL A 110 -11.11 -16.07 -16.54
C VAL A 110 -12.11 -17.17 -16.20
N ALA A 111 -13.39 -16.80 -16.12
CA ALA A 111 -14.48 -17.75 -15.90
C ALA A 111 -14.55 -18.78 -17.02
N GLY A 112 -14.79 -20.04 -16.66
CA GLY A 112 -14.78 -21.15 -17.60
C GLY A 112 -14.47 -22.49 -16.93
N SER A 113 -14.44 -23.54 -17.75
CA SER A 113 -14.05 -24.88 -17.31
C SER A 113 -12.65 -25.22 -17.79
N TYR A 114 -11.82 -25.75 -16.88
CA TYR A 114 -10.45 -26.17 -17.14
C TYR A 114 -10.29 -27.63 -16.76
N GLN A 115 -9.87 -28.46 -17.70
CA GLN A 115 -9.49 -29.83 -17.44
C GLN A 115 -8.01 -29.89 -17.11
N LEU A 116 -7.70 -30.35 -15.90
CA LEU A 116 -6.34 -30.46 -15.40
C LEU A 116 -5.97 -31.92 -15.16
N LYS A 117 -4.81 -32.34 -15.66
CA LYS A 117 -4.24 -33.66 -15.42
C LYS A 117 -2.79 -33.52 -14.96
N VAL A 118 -2.46 -34.11 -13.82
CA VAL A 118 -1.09 -34.10 -13.27
C VAL A 118 -0.40 -35.40 -13.67
N GLU A 119 0.47 -35.36 -14.68
CA GLU A 119 1.15 -36.54 -15.21
C GLU A 119 2.42 -36.87 -14.40
N GLN A 120 3.09 -35.85 -13.87
CA GLN A 120 4.30 -35.97 -13.06
C GLN A 120 4.40 -34.79 -12.09
N VAL A 121 4.91 -35.03 -10.87
CA VAL A 121 5.27 -33.96 -9.93
C VAL A 121 6.77 -33.66 -10.04
N ALA A 122 7.14 -32.40 -9.79
CA ALA A 122 8.54 -32.00 -9.76
C ALA A 122 9.28 -32.70 -8.63
N GLN A 123 10.50 -33.14 -8.91
CA GLN A 123 11.37 -33.85 -7.97
C GLN A 123 12.71 -33.13 -7.86
N ALA A 124 13.29 -33.16 -6.66
CA ALA A 124 14.61 -32.60 -6.40
C ALA A 124 15.67 -33.69 -6.57
N GLN A 125 16.77 -33.34 -7.22
CA GLN A 125 17.91 -34.24 -7.26
C GLN A 125 18.50 -34.39 -5.85
N SER A 126 18.88 -35.62 -5.51
CA SER A 126 19.65 -35.89 -4.29
C SER A 126 20.87 -36.77 -4.55
N LEU A 127 22.01 -36.34 -4.01
CA LEU A 127 23.30 -37.01 -4.11
C LEU A 127 23.80 -37.40 -2.73
N SER A 128 24.28 -38.63 -2.57
CA SER A 128 24.84 -39.12 -1.31
C SER A 128 26.32 -39.45 -1.43
N SER A 129 27.10 -39.15 -0.40
CA SER A 129 28.51 -39.57 -0.30
C SER A 129 28.67 -41.05 0.06
N ALA A 130 29.91 -41.53 -0.05
CA ALA A 130 30.35 -42.74 0.65
C ALA A 130 30.16 -42.62 2.17
N SER A 131 30.24 -43.75 2.87
CA SER A 131 30.09 -43.83 4.33
C SER A 131 31.34 -43.36 5.08
N PHE A 132 31.12 -42.60 6.15
CA PHE A 132 32.13 -42.13 7.10
C PHE A 132 31.87 -42.72 8.49
N ALA A 133 32.93 -42.95 9.26
CA ALA A 133 32.82 -43.55 10.59
C ALA A 133 32.24 -42.61 11.67
N ALA A 134 32.42 -41.30 11.51
CA ALA A 134 31.93 -40.29 12.44
C ALA A 134 31.56 -38.98 11.72
N MET A 135 30.71 -38.15 12.34
CA MET A 135 30.42 -36.79 11.84
C MET A 135 31.66 -35.88 11.85
N THR A 136 32.66 -36.21 12.66
CA THR A 136 33.94 -35.50 12.72
C THR A 136 34.99 -36.11 11.80
N SER A 137 34.65 -37.14 11.01
CA SER A 137 35.60 -37.74 10.07
C SER A 137 36.14 -36.68 9.11
N PRO A 138 37.46 -36.66 8.86
CA PRO A 138 38.07 -35.67 7.99
C PRO A 138 37.61 -35.89 6.55
N VAL A 139 37.33 -34.79 5.84
CA VAL A 139 36.88 -34.81 4.43
C VAL A 139 37.95 -34.29 3.45
N GLY A 140 39.18 -34.06 3.93
CA GLY A 140 40.24 -33.39 3.18
C GLY A 140 40.09 -31.87 3.20
N LYS A 141 41.01 -31.18 2.51
CA LYS A 141 41.01 -29.72 2.32
C LYS A 141 41.09 -29.36 0.84
N GLY A 142 40.75 -28.12 0.51
CA GLY A 142 40.79 -27.58 -0.84
C GLY A 142 39.54 -26.79 -1.17
N THR A 143 39.04 -26.90 -2.41
CA THR A 143 37.86 -26.17 -2.85
C THR A 143 36.84 -27.10 -3.52
N LEU A 144 35.57 -26.95 -3.17
CA LEU A 144 34.42 -27.58 -3.83
C LEU A 144 33.68 -26.54 -4.66
N THR A 145 33.70 -26.70 -5.97
CA THR A 145 32.86 -25.90 -6.87
C THR A 145 31.57 -26.66 -7.16
N ILE A 146 30.45 -26.03 -6.85
CA ILE A 146 29.11 -26.57 -7.07
C ILE A 146 28.42 -25.71 -8.13
N ARG A 147 27.90 -26.37 -9.17
CA ARG A 147 27.14 -25.74 -10.26
C ARG A 147 25.77 -26.40 -10.39
N LEU A 148 24.79 -25.64 -10.86
CA LEU A 148 23.42 -26.12 -11.12
C LEU A 148 23.13 -26.11 -12.63
N GLY A 149 22.38 -27.10 -13.10
CA GLY A 149 22.13 -27.31 -14.51
C GLY A 149 21.38 -28.60 -14.78
N ASP A 150 21.57 -29.16 -15.98
CA ASP A 150 20.86 -30.34 -16.49
C ASP A 150 21.87 -31.43 -16.86
N TRP A 151 21.67 -32.65 -16.32
CA TRP A 151 22.40 -33.83 -16.80
C TRP A 151 21.65 -34.51 -17.93
N ASN A 152 22.41 -34.99 -18.93
CA ASN A 152 21.82 -35.89 -19.90
C ASN A 152 21.48 -37.25 -19.27
N ALA A 153 20.62 -38.02 -19.95
CA ALA A 153 20.33 -39.39 -19.57
C ALA A 153 21.64 -40.21 -19.44
N GLY A 154 21.88 -40.74 -18.23
CA GLY A 154 23.10 -41.48 -17.90
C GLY A 154 24.24 -40.65 -17.30
N ASN A 155 24.03 -39.35 -17.06
CA ASN A 155 24.95 -38.45 -16.34
C ASN A 155 26.35 -38.38 -16.96
N THR A 156 26.44 -38.30 -18.29
CA THR A 156 27.71 -38.26 -19.04
C THR A 156 28.10 -36.88 -19.54
N ALA A 157 27.14 -35.94 -19.62
CA ALA A 157 27.37 -34.55 -19.99
C ALA A 157 26.51 -33.63 -19.12
N PHE A 158 27.04 -32.48 -18.72
CA PHE A 158 26.36 -31.50 -17.88
C PHE A 158 26.25 -30.15 -18.59
N THR A 159 25.02 -29.66 -18.71
CA THR A 159 24.75 -28.32 -19.24
C THR A 159 24.46 -27.38 -18.09
N VAL A 160 25.40 -26.48 -17.78
CA VAL A 160 25.23 -25.47 -16.73
C VAL A 160 24.11 -24.50 -17.09
N ASP A 161 23.21 -24.21 -16.14
CA ASP A 161 22.24 -23.12 -16.29
C ASP A 161 22.80 -21.83 -15.66
N SER A 162 23.23 -20.91 -16.52
CA SER A 162 23.82 -19.62 -16.10
C SER A 162 22.87 -18.69 -15.32
N THR A 163 21.57 -19.00 -15.27
CA THR A 163 20.59 -18.25 -14.47
C THR A 163 20.54 -18.70 -13.01
N LYS A 164 21.19 -19.83 -12.68
CA LYS A 164 21.20 -20.42 -11.33
C LYS A 164 22.47 -20.02 -10.57
N THR A 165 22.33 -19.88 -9.26
CA THR A 165 23.43 -19.51 -8.36
C THR A 165 24.28 -20.74 -8.04
N GLY A 166 25.48 -20.84 -8.63
CA GLY A 166 26.53 -21.77 -8.20
C GLY A 166 27.59 -21.08 -7.33
N GLY A 167 28.57 -21.83 -6.82
CA GLY A 167 29.65 -21.23 -6.05
C GLY A 167 30.80 -22.17 -5.72
N THR A 168 31.91 -21.58 -5.28
CA THR A 168 33.10 -22.31 -4.81
C THR A 168 33.22 -22.17 -3.30
N ILE A 169 33.25 -23.29 -2.60
CA ILE A 169 33.34 -23.40 -1.16
C ILE A 169 34.77 -23.81 -0.80
N THR A 170 35.40 -23.09 0.12
CA THR A 170 36.74 -23.43 0.62
C THR A 170 36.64 -24.29 1.87
N ILE A 171 37.37 -25.40 1.87
CA ILE A 171 37.50 -26.32 3.00
C ILE A 171 38.92 -26.27 3.55
N ASP A 172 39.06 -25.83 4.79
CA ASP A 172 40.32 -25.62 5.49
C ASP A 172 40.30 -26.22 6.91
N ASP A 173 41.29 -25.89 7.74
CA ASP A 173 41.39 -26.40 9.12
C ASP A 173 40.19 -26.07 10.02
N SER A 174 39.38 -25.06 9.68
CA SER A 174 38.21 -24.68 10.46
C SER A 174 36.98 -25.54 10.18
N ASN A 175 36.90 -26.19 9.02
CA ASN A 175 35.68 -26.86 8.54
C ASN A 175 35.91 -28.20 7.79
N ASN A 176 37.12 -28.77 7.82
CA ASN A 176 37.49 -30.04 7.16
C ASN A 176 36.94 -31.33 7.80
N SER A 177 35.77 -31.27 8.44
CA SER A 177 35.02 -32.44 8.92
C SER A 177 33.72 -32.60 8.14
N LEU A 178 33.06 -33.76 8.23
CA LEU A 178 31.77 -33.98 7.58
C LEU A 178 30.71 -32.95 8.04
N THR A 179 30.69 -32.62 9.34
CA THR A 179 29.86 -31.52 9.89
C THR A 179 30.25 -30.16 9.30
N GLY A 180 31.55 -29.85 9.28
CA GLY A 180 32.03 -28.57 8.75
C GLY A 180 31.72 -28.38 7.27
N LEU A 181 31.82 -29.46 6.46
CA LEU A 181 31.44 -29.45 5.05
C LEU A 181 29.95 -29.20 4.85
N ARG A 182 29.09 -29.89 5.61
CA ARG A 182 27.64 -29.64 5.61
C ARG A 182 27.34 -28.17 5.89
N ASP A 183 27.93 -27.64 6.95
CA ASP A 183 27.68 -26.26 7.39
C ASP A 183 28.20 -25.25 6.36
N ALA A 184 29.35 -25.51 5.74
CA ALA A 184 29.91 -24.68 4.68
C ALA A 184 29.04 -24.67 3.41
N ILE A 185 28.46 -25.81 3.01
CA ILE A 185 27.52 -25.87 1.88
C ILE A 185 26.25 -25.07 2.18
N ASN A 186 25.65 -25.27 3.35
CA ASN A 186 24.42 -24.58 3.75
C ASN A 186 24.63 -23.07 3.93
N ALA A 187 25.81 -22.65 4.41
CA ALA A 187 26.16 -21.23 4.56
C ALA A 187 26.42 -20.53 3.22
N ALA A 188 26.70 -21.26 2.14
CA ALA A 188 26.99 -20.69 0.83
C ALA A 188 25.72 -20.17 0.11
N ASP A 189 24.53 -20.64 0.49
CA ASP A 189 23.22 -20.23 -0.09
C ASP A 189 23.17 -20.31 -1.63
N ILE A 190 23.69 -21.43 -2.17
CA ILE A 190 23.83 -21.68 -3.61
C ILE A 190 22.75 -22.64 -4.17
N GLY A 191 21.56 -22.64 -3.57
CA GLY A 191 20.44 -23.48 -4.03
C GLY A 191 20.59 -24.99 -3.78
N VAL A 192 21.56 -25.40 -2.97
CA VAL A 192 21.78 -26.79 -2.51
C VAL A 192 21.79 -26.83 -0.99
N SER A 193 21.05 -27.77 -0.41
CA SER A 193 21.06 -28.06 1.03
C SER A 193 21.81 -29.36 1.32
N ALA A 194 22.67 -29.35 2.32
CA ALA A 194 23.41 -30.51 2.80
C ALA A 194 22.89 -30.96 4.18
N SER A 195 22.78 -32.27 4.36
CA SER A 195 22.44 -32.92 5.63
C SER A 195 23.31 -34.15 5.87
N ILE A 196 23.40 -34.60 7.12
CA ILE A 196 24.13 -35.82 7.47
C ILE A 196 23.10 -36.87 7.91
N VAL A 197 23.08 -38.01 7.22
CA VAL A 197 22.20 -39.13 7.51
C VAL A 197 23.01 -40.26 8.15
N SER A 198 22.48 -40.85 9.23
CA SER A 198 23.06 -42.03 9.88
C SER A 198 22.36 -43.29 9.37
N ASP A 199 23.14 -44.27 8.89
CA ASP A 199 22.65 -45.55 8.36
C ASP A 199 22.74 -46.72 9.37
N GLY A 200 22.77 -46.41 10.67
CA GLY A 200 22.82 -47.41 11.75
C GLY A 200 24.23 -47.80 12.18
N GLY A 201 25.22 -46.95 11.92
CA GLY A 201 26.62 -47.14 12.36
C GLY A 201 27.63 -46.32 11.58
N SER A 202 27.26 -45.82 10.39
CA SER A 202 28.06 -44.88 9.59
C SER A 202 27.25 -43.62 9.27
N TYR A 203 27.95 -42.61 8.74
CA TYR A 203 27.39 -41.30 8.39
C TYR A 203 27.63 -41.00 6.92
N ARG A 204 26.65 -40.38 6.25
CA ARG A 204 26.76 -39.94 4.85
C ARG A 204 26.31 -38.50 4.73
N LEU A 205 26.98 -37.74 3.88
CA LEU A 205 26.49 -36.44 3.44
C LEU A 205 25.43 -36.66 2.36
N LEU A 206 24.26 -36.07 2.53
CA LEU A 206 23.20 -36.00 1.53
C LEU A 206 23.07 -34.55 1.07
N MET A 207 23.27 -34.31 -0.22
CA MET A 207 23.07 -33.02 -0.88
C MET A 207 21.78 -33.07 -1.67
N THR A 208 20.90 -32.10 -1.47
CA THR A 208 19.60 -32.00 -2.13
C THR A 208 19.45 -30.63 -2.76
N ALA A 209 19.10 -30.59 -4.04
CA ALA A 209 18.81 -29.35 -4.75
C ALA A 209 17.35 -28.91 -4.61
N SER A 210 16.98 -27.81 -5.26
CA SER A 210 15.57 -27.50 -5.52
C SER A 210 14.97 -28.50 -6.53
N THR A 211 13.64 -28.60 -6.59
CA THR A 211 12.96 -29.46 -7.57
C THR A 211 13.18 -28.97 -9.01
N GLY A 212 13.08 -29.85 -10.00
CA GLY A 212 13.21 -29.50 -11.42
C GLY A 212 14.47 -30.07 -12.08
N ALA A 213 14.36 -30.35 -13.38
CA ALA A 213 15.44 -30.99 -14.15
C ALA A 213 16.67 -30.07 -14.35
N LYS A 214 16.47 -28.75 -14.33
CA LYS A 214 17.57 -27.77 -14.47
C LYS A 214 18.24 -27.37 -13.15
N ASN A 215 17.81 -27.97 -12.04
CA ASN A 215 18.38 -27.71 -10.72
C ASN A 215 19.30 -28.86 -10.30
N GLU A 216 19.79 -29.68 -11.22
CA GLU A 216 20.71 -30.76 -10.90
C GLU A 216 22.12 -30.25 -10.61
N ILE A 217 22.81 -30.96 -9.73
CA ILE A 217 24.06 -30.61 -9.10
C ILE A 217 25.21 -31.21 -9.90
N GLU A 218 26.22 -30.39 -10.16
CA GLU A 218 27.56 -30.83 -10.48
C GLU A 218 28.52 -30.37 -9.38
N VAL A 219 29.41 -31.28 -8.96
CA VAL A 219 30.41 -31.03 -7.93
C VAL A 219 31.80 -31.32 -8.49
N VAL A 220 32.67 -30.31 -8.42
CA VAL A 220 34.08 -30.39 -8.81
C VAL A 220 34.95 -30.05 -7.60
N ALA A 221 35.66 -31.04 -7.08
CA ALA A 221 36.61 -30.89 -5.99
C ALA A 221 38.04 -30.69 -6.53
N THR A 222 38.74 -29.69 -5.99
CA THR A 222 40.18 -29.51 -6.14
C THR A 222 40.80 -29.70 -4.76
N GLU A 223 41.69 -30.69 -4.61
CA GLU A 223 42.26 -31.05 -3.30
C GLU A 223 43.56 -30.29 -3.00
N ASP A 224 43.79 -30.04 -1.71
CA ASP A 224 45.13 -29.76 -1.20
C ASP A 224 45.97 -31.06 -1.21
N PRO A 225 47.11 -31.12 -1.91
CA PRO A 225 47.98 -32.30 -1.92
C PRO A 225 48.44 -32.76 -0.52
N ALA A 226 48.46 -31.86 0.46
CA ALA A 226 48.83 -32.18 1.84
C ALA A 226 47.67 -32.77 2.68
N ALA A 227 46.43 -32.69 2.19
CA ALA A 227 45.23 -33.15 2.91
C ALA A 227 44.14 -33.64 1.93
N VAL A 228 44.39 -34.79 1.31
CA VAL A 228 43.48 -35.45 0.37
C VAL A 228 42.21 -36.01 1.04
N GLY A 229 41.13 -36.15 0.27
CA GLY A 229 39.84 -36.69 0.69
C GLY A 229 38.63 -36.02 0.01
N LEU A 230 38.77 -34.76 -0.42
CA LEU A 230 37.68 -33.95 -0.97
C LEU A 230 37.19 -34.45 -2.33
N ALA A 231 38.06 -35.14 -3.09
CA ALA A 231 37.70 -35.78 -4.35
C ALA A 231 36.61 -36.86 -4.20
N ALA A 232 36.39 -37.38 -2.99
CA ALA A 232 35.28 -38.30 -2.70
C ALA A 232 33.89 -37.69 -2.94
N PHE A 233 33.80 -36.35 -3.03
CA PHE A 233 32.56 -35.62 -3.30
C PHE A 233 32.40 -35.20 -4.76
N ASN A 234 33.29 -35.63 -5.66
CA ASN A 234 33.15 -35.33 -7.09
C ASN A 234 31.88 -35.94 -7.69
N PHE A 235 31.16 -35.12 -8.44
CA PHE A 235 30.06 -35.51 -9.31
C PHE A 235 30.09 -34.62 -10.55
N ASN A 236 30.92 -34.99 -11.52
CA ASN A 236 31.14 -34.25 -12.77
C ASN A 236 31.28 -35.22 -13.95
N GLU A 237 31.37 -34.73 -15.18
CA GLU A 237 31.30 -35.54 -16.42
C GLU A 237 32.28 -36.73 -16.43
N THR A 238 33.43 -36.58 -15.77
CA THR A 238 34.48 -37.62 -15.73
C THR A 238 34.43 -38.48 -14.48
N THR A 239 33.99 -37.93 -13.34
CA THR A 239 34.13 -38.58 -12.02
C THR A 239 32.82 -38.51 -11.24
N LYS A 240 32.32 -39.67 -10.82
CA LYS A 240 31.03 -39.84 -10.12
C LYS A 240 31.25 -40.62 -8.80
N ASN A 241 31.84 -39.93 -7.82
CA ASN A 241 32.08 -40.50 -6.50
C ASN A 241 30.89 -40.32 -5.55
N LEU A 242 30.02 -39.34 -5.81
CA LEU A 242 28.69 -39.28 -5.22
C LEU A 242 27.72 -40.21 -5.96
N THR A 243 26.81 -40.83 -5.22
CA THR A 243 25.72 -41.64 -5.77
C THR A 243 24.45 -40.81 -5.86
N GLN A 244 23.84 -40.74 -7.04
CA GLN A 244 22.53 -40.15 -7.21
C GLN A 244 21.45 -41.09 -6.65
N GLN A 245 20.70 -40.60 -5.67
CA GLN A 245 19.58 -41.33 -5.04
C GLN A 245 18.25 -40.98 -5.70
N GLN A 246 18.14 -39.75 -6.21
CA GLN A 246 16.96 -39.25 -6.93
C GLN A 246 17.42 -38.26 -8.00
N GLU A 247 16.82 -38.33 -9.18
CA GLU A 247 17.04 -37.36 -10.27
C GLU A 247 16.15 -36.13 -10.12
N GLY A 248 16.60 -34.99 -10.64
CA GLY A 248 15.78 -33.79 -10.72
C GLY A 248 14.77 -33.92 -11.85
N LEU A 249 13.48 -33.72 -11.57
CA LEU A 249 12.43 -33.77 -12.61
C LEU A 249 11.53 -32.55 -12.51
N ASP A 250 11.05 -32.09 -13.65
CA ASP A 250 9.99 -31.08 -13.70
C ASP A 250 8.61 -31.72 -13.47
N ALA A 251 7.68 -30.94 -12.93
CA ALA A 251 6.26 -31.26 -12.96
C ALA A 251 5.72 -31.20 -14.39
N GLN A 252 4.91 -32.17 -14.77
CA GLN A 252 4.23 -32.23 -16.06
C GLN A 252 2.72 -32.21 -15.86
N ILE A 253 2.08 -31.18 -16.41
CA ILE A 253 0.64 -30.93 -16.23
C ILE A 253 0.03 -30.76 -17.61
N ARG A 254 -1.18 -31.29 -17.83
CA ARG A 254 -2.00 -30.95 -18.99
C ARG A 254 -3.14 -30.05 -18.57
N VAL A 255 -3.27 -28.92 -19.25
CA VAL A 255 -4.43 -28.02 -19.12
C VAL A 255 -5.17 -27.98 -20.44
N ASN A 256 -6.41 -28.46 -20.46
CA ASN A 256 -7.21 -28.64 -21.68
C ASN A 256 -6.45 -29.40 -22.79
N GLY A 257 -5.61 -30.36 -22.39
CA GLY A 257 -4.77 -31.17 -23.28
C GLY A 257 -3.38 -30.59 -23.59
N LEU A 258 -3.15 -29.29 -23.35
CA LEU A 258 -1.85 -28.64 -23.53
C LEU A 258 -0.88 -29.06 -22.43
N LEU A 259 0.22 -29.71 -22.81
CA LEU A 259 1.28 -30.10 -21.88
C LEU A 259 2.15 -28.88 -21.51
N VAL A 260 2.31 -28.65 -20.21
CA VAL A 260 3.20 -27.63 -19.65
C VAL A 260 4.14 -28.26 -18.63
N SER A 261 5.36 -27.73 -18.55
CA SER A 261 6.41 -28.15 -17.61
C SER A 261 6.72 -27.06 -16.60
N ARG A 262 6.96 -27.40 -15.34
CA ARG A 262 7.40 -26.46 -14.29
C ARG A 262 8.44 -27.10 -13.38
N GLU A 263 9.47 -26.34 -13.01
CA GLU A 263 10.51 -26.80 -12.08
C GLU A 263 9.97 -27.00 -10.64
N SER A 264 8.84 -26.38 -10.29
CA SER A 264 8.26 -26.41 -8.93
C SER A 264 6.87 -27.05 -8.91
N ASN A 265 6.54 -27.66 -7.77
CA ASN A 265 5.20 -28.15 -7.47
C ASN A 265 4.23 -27.02 -7.04
N GLN A 266 4.72 -25.80 -6.84
CA GLN A 266 3.86 -24.63 -6.65
C GLN A 266 3.62 -23.95 -8.00
N VAL A 267 2.44 -24.15 -8.56
CA VAL A 267 2.09 -23.68 -9.91
C VAL A 267 1.33 -22.37 -9.80
N LYS A 268 1.86 -21.30 -10.42
CA LYS A 268 1.33 -19.93 -10.26
C LYS A 268 0.96 -19.23 -11.58
N ASP A 269 1.35 -19.81 -12.70
CA ASP A 269 1.45 -19.12 -13.99
C ASP A 269 0.91 -19.98 -15.16
N VAL A 270 0.28 -21.11 -14.86
CA VAL A 270 -0.29 -22.00 -15.89
C VAL A 270 -1.71 -21.56 -16.27
N ILE A 271 -2.53 -21.22 -15.27
CA ILE A 271 -3.85 -20.62 -15.47
C ILE A 271 -3.78 -19.24 -14.81
N ASP A 272 -3.95 -18.18 -15.60
CA ASP A 272 -3.82 -16.82 -15.06
C ASP A 272 -4.86 -16.58 -13.97
N GLY A 273 -4.39 -16.13 -12.80
CA GLY A 273 -5.21 -15.93 -11.61
C GLY A 273 -5.54 -17.19 -10.81
N LEU A 274 -5.01 -18.37 -11.14
CA LEU A 274 -5.16 -19.58 -10.32
C LEU A 274 -3.79 -20.12 -9.90
N GLU A 275 -3.56 -20.19 -8.59
CA GLU A 275 -2.38 -20.82 -7.99
C GLU A 275 -2.78 -22.10 -7.26
N PHE A 276 -1.99 -23.15 -7.43
CA PHE A 276 -2.22 -24.45 -6.81
C PHE A 276 -0.92 -25.22 -6.61
N ASP A 277 -0.91 -26.05 -5.57
CA ASP A 277 0.18 -26.97 -5.27
C ASP A 277 -0.12 -28.36 -5.84
N LEU A 278 0.92 -29.04 -6.31
CA LEU A 278 0.88 -30.44 -6.73
C LEU A 278 1.36 -31.33 -5.59
N PHE A 279 0.58 -32.34 -5.24
CA PHE A 279 0.93 -33.32 -4.21
C PHE A 279 1.27 -34.68 -4.78
N THR A 280 0.48 -35.15 -5.75
CA THR A 280 0.65 -36.48 -6.36
C THR A 280 0.31 -36.43 -7.86
N SER A 281 0.73 -37.46 -8.59
CA SER A 281 0.46 -37.61 -10.02
C SER A 281 -0.45 -38.80 -10.30
N SER A 282 -1.25 -38.72 -11.36
CA SER A 282 -2.13 -39.81 -11.82
C SER A 282 -2.17 -39.87 -13.34
N THR A 283 -2.05 -41.07 -13.90
CA THR A 283 -2.08 -41.28 -15.36
C THR A 283 -3.49 -41.36 -15.91
N THR A 284 -4.50 -41.54 -15.05
CA THR A 284 -5.91 -41.78 -15.43
C THR A 284 -6.88 -40.71 -14.94
N GLU A 285 -6.60 -40.08 -13.80
CA GLU A 285 -7.48 -39.06 -13.22
C GLU A 285 -7.34 -37.74 -13.98
N THR A 286 -8.47 -37.08 -14.26
CA THR A 286 -8.51 -35.72 -14.82
C THR A 286 -9.51 -34.92 -14.00
N ILE A 287 -9.05 -33.78 -13.50
CA ILE A 287 -9.80 -32.88 -12.63
C ILE A 287 -10.50 -31.85 -13.50
N SER A 288 -11.81 -31.70 -13.34
CA SER A 288 -12.58 -30.64 -14.00
C SER A 288 -12.77 -29.47 -13.04
N LEU A 289 -12.01 -28.41 -13.24
CA LEU A 289 -12.12 -27.16 -12.51
C LEU A 289 -13.17 -26.27 -13.18
N VAL A 290 -14.04 -25.63 -12.41
CA VAL A 290 -14.98 -24.63 -12.94
C VAL A 290 -14.81 -23.33 -12.19
N ILE A 291 -14.39 -22.29 -12.90
CA ILE A 291 -14.29 -20.92 -12.38
C ILE A 291 -15.56 -20.17 -12.80
N SER A 292 -16.28 -19.61 -11.83
CA SER A 292 -17.47 -18.77 -12.05
C SER A 292 -17.31 -17.41 -11.39
N GLU A 293 -18.14 -16.46 -11.76
CA GLU A 293 -18.27 -15.20 -11.01
C GLU A 293 -18.85 -15.48 -9.62
N ASP A 294 -18.28 -14.85 -8.60
CA ASP A 294 -18.81 -14.89 -7.24
C ASP A 294 -19.46 -13.55 -6.88
N LYS A 295 -20.75 -13.45 -7.16
CA LYS A 295 -21.54 -12.26 -6.85
C LYS A 295 -21.80 -12.10 -5.34
N SER A 296 -21.64 -13.17 -4.55
CA SER A 296 -21.97 -13.16 -3.13
C SER A 296 -21.03 -12.27 -2.33
N VAL A 297 -19.77 -12.14 -2.75
CA VAL A 297 -18.79 -11.23 -2.13
C VAL A 297 -19.23 -9.78 -2.26
N ALA A 298 -19.64 -9.36 -3.46
CA ALA A 298 -20.15 -8.02 -3.69
C ALA A 298 -21.48 -7.79 -2.95
N GLU A 299 -22.39 -8.76 -2.99
CA GLU A 299 -23.66 -8.70 -2.26
C GLU A 299 -23.44 -8.46 -0.76
N GLN A 300 -22.58 -9.28 -0.13
CA GLN A 300 -22.26 -9.16 1.29
C GLN A 300 -21.60 -7.82 1.61
N THR A 301 -20.66 -7.36 0.78
CA THR A 301 -19.99 -6.07 0.99
C THR A 301 -20.98 -4.90 0.95
N ILE A 302 -21.99 -4.95 0.08
CA ILE A 302 -23.06 -3.93 0.03
C ILE A 302 -23.94 -3.99 1.28
N ARG A 303 -24.28 -5.19 1.77
CA ARG A 303 -25.04 -5.37 3.02
C ARG A 303 -24.27 -4.81 4.22
N ASP A 304 -22.97 -5.10 4.29
CA ASP A 304 -22.08 -4.62 5.33
C ASP A 304 -21.98 -3.09 5.33
N PHE A 305 -21.93 -2.46 4.14
CA PHE A 305 -21.99 -1.00 4.03
C PHE A 305 -23.31 -0.42 4.56
N VAL A 306 -24.45 -1.01 4.20
CA VAL A 306 -25.76 -0.56 4.71
C VAL A 306 -25.81 -0.66 6.23
N GLN A 307 -25.30 -1.76 6.79
CA GLN A 307 -25.19 -1.93 8.24
C GLN A 307 -24.27 -0.86 8.87
N ALA A 308 -23.08 -0.66 8.31
CA ALA A 308 -22.12 0.32 8.81
C ALA A 308 -22.69 1.75 8.78
N TYR A 309 -23.42 2.12 7.72
CA TYR A 309 -24.13 3.40 7.65
C TYR A 309 -25.21 3.51 8.73
N ASN A 310 -26.02 2.47 8.95
CA ASN A 310 -27.06 2.51 9.96
C ASN A 310 -26.49 2.59 11.38
N THR A 311 -25.37 1.92 11.66
CA THR A 311 -24.62 2.08 12.90
C THR A 311 -24.07 3.50 13.04
N PHE A 312 -23.43 4.04 12.00
CA PHE A 312 -22.96 5.43 11.99
C PHE A 312 -24.11 6.41 12.28
N LYS A 313 -25.26 6.24 11.63
CA LYS A 313 -26.44 7.09 11.81
C LYS A 313 -26.93 7.06 13.26
N ALA A 314 -27.05 5.87 13.84
CA ALA A 314 -27.47 5.72 15.24
C ALA A 314 -26.45 6.36 16.22
N GLU A 315 -25.15 6.12 16.01
CA GLU A 315 -24.08 6.70 16.83
C GLU A 315 -24.02 8.23 16.74
N VAL A 316 -24.30 8.82 15.56
CA VAL A 316 -24.22 10.28 15.38
C VAL A 316 -25.51 10.99 15.75
N ASP A 317 -26.67 10.36 15.58
CA ASP A 317 -27.97 10.94 15.94
C ASP A 317 -28.03 11.33 17.42
N VAL A 318 -27.47 10.50 18.31
CA VAL A 318 -27.42 10.80 19.75
C VAL A 318 -26.51 12.01 20.06
N LEU A 319 -25.47 12.25 19.25
CA LEU A 319 -24.55 13.38 19.44
C LEU A 319 -25.15 14.71 19.00
N VAL A 320 -25.92 14.71 17.90
CA VAL A 320 -26.50 15.92 17.27
C VAL A 320 -27.98 16.12 17.57
N GLY A 321 -28.62 15.16 18.22
CA GLY A 321 -30.05 15.09 18.46
C GLY A 321 -30.39 14.92 19.95
N PHE A 322 -31.54 14.31 20.19
CA PHE A 322 -32.00 13.95 21.53
C PHE A 322 -31.57 12.52 21.85
N ASP A 323 -30.88 12.34 22.96
CA ASP A 323 -30.46 11.05 23.49
C ASP A 323 -31.50 10.56 24.50
N ALA A 324 -32.24 9.51 24.12
CA ALA A 324 -33.28 8.93 24.95
C ALA A 324 -32.73 8.15 26.16
N GLU A 325 -31.47 7.69 26.12
CA GLU A 325 -30.83 7.01 27.23
C GLU A 325 -30.42 7.98 28.34
N LEU A 326 -29.99 9.18 27.95
CA LEU A 326 -29.59 10.25 28.87
C LEU A 326 -30.73 11.21 29.24
N ASP A 327 -31.88 11.12 28.58
CA ASP A 327 -33.00 12.08 28.67
C ASP A 327 -32.54 13.55 28.46
N ASP A 328 -31.54 13.73 27.60
CA ASP A 328 -30.95 15.04 27.29
C ASP A 328 -30.51 15.08 25.82
N PHE A 329 -30.17 16.27 25.32
CA PHE A 329 -29.62 16.41 23.98
C PHE A 329 -28.10 16.25 23.96
N GLY A 330 -27.58 15.62 22.90
CA GLY A 330 -26.15 15.50 22.67
C GLY A 330 -25.42 16.85 22.58
N SER A 331 -24.12 16.84 22.87
CA SER A 331 -23.34 18.08 22.99
C SER A 331 -23.17 18.83 21.67
N LEU A 332 -23.41 18.16 20.53
CA LEU A 332 -23.30 18.70 19.17
C LEU A 332 -24.64 19.15 18.59
N LYS A 333 -25.74 19.17 19.36
CA LYS A 333 -27.08 19.57 18.89
C LYS A 333 -27.16 20.93 18.20
N SER A 334 -26.26 21.84 18.55
CA SER A 334 -26.18 23.19 18.00
C SER A 334 -24.93 23.40 17.15
N ASP A 335 -24.14 22.35 16.88
CA ASP A 335 -22.94 22.47 16.09
C ASP A 335 -23.27 22.47 14.57
N PRO A 336 -22.93 23.55 13.83
CA PRO A 336 -23.22 23.63 12.40
C PRO A 336 -22.41 22.64 11.55
N LEU A 337 -21.18 22.31 11.94
CA LEU A 337 -20.31 21.40 11.19
C LEU A 337 -20.89 19.99 11.24
N ALA A 338 -21.27 19.52 12.43
CA ALA A 338 -21.87 18.19 12.60
C ALA A 338 -23.17 18.05 11.78
N LYS A 339 -24.02 19.09 11.75
CA LYS A 339 -25.25 19.11 10.93
C LYS A 339 -24.97 19.12 9.42
N ASN A 340 -24.02 19.94 8.97
CA ASN A 340 -23.65 20.01 7.55
C ASN A 340 -23.03 18.71 7.04
N LEU A 341 -22.24 18.03 7.88
CA LEU A 341 -21.69 16.71 7.57
C LEU A 341 -22.82 15.70 7.32
N MET A 342 -23.82 15.63 8.21
CA MET A 342 -24.98 14.73 8.04
C MET A 342 -25.76 15.02 6.75
N GLN A 343 -25.95 16.30 6.42
CA GLN A 343 -26.60 16.68 5.17
C GLN A 343 -25.74 16.28 3.94
N SER A 344 -24.42 16.42 4.02
CA SER A 344 -23.51 16.05 2.93
C SER A 344 -23.49 14.55 2.68
N ILE A 345 -23.43 13.73 3.73
CA ILE A 345 -23.52 12.26 3.63
C ILE A 345 -24.86 11.86 3.03
N ARG A 346 -25.97 12.46 3.50
CA ARG A 346 -27.30 12.20 2.94
C ARG A 346 -27.37 12.55 1.45
N ASN A 347 -26.79 13.67 1.02
CA ASN A 347 -26.77 14.06 -0.38
C ASN A 347 -26.03 13.03 -1.24
N VAL A 348 -24.90 12.47 -0.78
CA VAL A 348 -24.18 11.42 -1.50
C VAL A 348 -25.02 10.14 -1.64
N LEU A 349 -25.84 9.82 -0.64
CA LEU A 349 -26.73 8.65 -0.67
C LEU A 349 -27.93 8.80 -1.61
N THR A 350 -28.47 10.01 -1.74
CA THR A 350 -29.72 10.23 -2.49
C THR A 350 -29.49 10.70 -3.93
N ASN A 351 -28.33 11.29 -4.23
CA ASN A 351 -28.05 11.83 -5.55
C ASN A 351 -27.60 10.74 -6.53
N ALA A 352 -27.85 10.98 -7.82
CA ALA A 352 -27.25 10.16 -8.88
C ALA A 352 -25.73 10.30 -8.85
N VAL A 353 -25.03 9.15 -8.95
CA VAL A 353 -23.58 9.08 -9.04
C VAL A 353 -23.14 9.73 -10.35
N PRO A 354 -22.36 10.83 -10.31
CA PRO A 354 -22.01 11.53 -11.53
C PRO A 354 -21.05 10.70 -12.40
N GLY A 355 -21.18 10.83 -13.72
CA GLY A 355 -20.35 10.10 -14.68
C GLY A 355 -20.83 8.68 -15.00
N ILE A 356 -22.00 8.28 -14.50
CA ILE A 356 -22.71 7.07 -14.95
C ILE A 356 -23.77 7.49 -15.98
N GLY A 357 -23.95 6.68 -17.03
CA GLY A 357 -24.98 6.90 -18.06
C GLY A 357 -26.41 6.85 -17.49
N GLU A 358 -27.40 7.17 -18.33
CA GLU A 358 -28.80 7.20 -17.87
C GLU A 358 -29.31 5.83 -17.41
N GLY A 359 -30.12 5.80 -16.35
CA GLY A 359 -30.82 4.60 -15.85
C GLY A 359 -30.39 4.17 -14.45
N PHE A 360 -29.22 3.54 -14.32
CA PHE A 360 -28.76 2.87 -13.08
C PHE A 360 -27.68 3.72 -12.37
N SER A 361 -28.08 4.86 -11.81
CA SER A 361 -27.14 5.84 -11.24
C SER A 361 -27.36 6.12 -9.76
N THR A 362 -28.39 5.55 -9.13
CA THR A 362 -28.70 5.76 -7.70
C THR A 362 -28.73 4.44 -6.94
N LEU A 363 -28.54 4.50 -5.62
CA LEU A 363 -28.72 3.35 -4.72
C LEU A 363 -30.16 2.79 -4.76
N SER A 364 -31.15 3.63 -5.10
CA SER A 364 -32.54 3.20 -5.24
C SER A 364 -32.77 2.29 -6.44
N ASN A 365 -31.99 2.43 -7.54
CA ASN A 365 -32.02 1.49 -8.66
C ASN A 365 -31.52 0.09 -8.27
N LEU A 366 -30.63 0.03 -7.28
CA LEU A 366 -30.13 -1.21 -6.67
C LEU A 366 -31.10 -1.78 -5.62
N GLY A 367 -32.21 -1.11 -5.30
CA GLY A 367 -33.14 -1.58 -4.26
C GLY A 367 -32.75 -1.19 -2.83
N ILE A 368 -31.82 -0.23 -2.66
CA ILE A 368 -31.49 0.35 -1.36
C ILE A 368 -32.19 1.71 -1.24
N ARG A 369 -33.03 1.89 -0.22
CA ARG A 369 -33.79 3.13 -0.02
C ARG A 369 -33.55 3.73 1.34
N THR A 370 -33.72 5.05 1.42
CA THR A 370 -33.67 5.80 2.68
C THR A 370 -35.06 5.86 3.31
N GLU A 371 -35.16 5.46 4.57
CA GLU A 371 -36.38 5.55 5.37
C GLU A 371 -36.60 6.97 5.91
N LEU A 372 -37.78 7.23 6.49
CA LEU A 372 -38.14 8.57 7.03
C LEU A 372 -37.21 9.07 8.14
N ASP A 373 -36.63 8.15 8.91
CA ASP A 373 -35.64 8.44 9.96
C ASP A 373 -34.22 8.68 9.42
N GLY A 374 -34.01 8.46 8.11
CA GLY A 374 -32.73 8.59 7.43
C GLY A 374 -31.85 7.34 7.46
N THR A 375 -32.33 6.20 7.99
CA THR A 375 -31.66 4.90 7.88
C THR A 375 -31.79 4.34 6.46
N LEU A 376 -30.91 3.42 6.08
CA LEU A 376 -30.97 2.69 4.82
C LEU A 376 -31.62 1.32 5.03
N LYS A 377 -32.46 0.93 4.08
CA LYS A 377 -33.10 -0.38 4.03
C LYS A 377 -32.90 -1.01 2.66
N ILE A 378 -32.55 -2.30 2.68
CA ILE A 378 -32.49 -3.15 1.48
C ILE A 378 -33.87 -3.74 1.23
N TYR A 379 -34.36 -3.59 0.01
CA TYR A 379 -35.63 -4.15 -0.44
C TYR A 379 -35.38 -5.41 -1.24
N GLU A 380 -35.73 -6.55 -0.65
CA GLU A 380 -35.65 -7.90 -1.23
C GLU A 380 -36.93 -8.17 -2.05
N ASP A 381 -37.00 -7.63 -3.26
CA ASP A 381 -38.02 -8.01 -4.24
C ASP A 381 -37.34 -8.81 -5.36
N ASP A 382 -37.87 -9.99 -5.66
CA ASP A 382 -37.24 -10.94 -6.60
C ASP A 382 -37.26 -10.46 -8.06
N SER A 383 -38.01 -9.41 -8.38
CA SER A 383 -38.14 -8.88 -9.75
C SER A 383 -37.56 -7.48 -9.95
N THR A 384 -37.52 -6.68 -8.88
CA THR A 384 -37.15 -5.26 -8.91
C THR A 384 -36.31 -4.81 -7.72
N GLY A 385 -35.98 -5.73 -6.81
CA GLY A 385 -35.23 -5.46 -5.59
C GLY A 385 -33.76 -5.79 -5.71
N PHE A 386 -33.10 -5.83 -4.56
CA PHE A 386 -31.64 -5.92 -4.45
C PHE A 386 -31.05 -7.16 -5.11
N ARG A 387 -31.62 -8.34 -4.86
CA ARG A 387 -31.15 -9.59 -5.47
C ARG A 387 -31.33 -9.60 -6.99
N ALA A 388 -32.47 -9.12 -7.50
CA ALA A 388 -32.69 -9.00 -8.95
C ALA A 388 -31.66 -8.06 -9.61
N ALA A 389 -31.31 -6.96 -8.95
CA ALA A 389 -30.26 -6.07 -9.45
C ALA A 389 -28.87 -6.74 -9.48
N ILE A 390 -28.53 -7.54 -8.45
CA ILE A 390 -27.27 -8.30 -8.41
C ILE A 390 -27.26 -9.42 -9.46
N ASP A 391 -28.36 -10.14 -9.64
CA ASP A 391 -28.43 -11.28 -10.54
C ASP A 391 -28.48 -10.86 -12.00
N ASP A 392 -29.34 -9.90 -12.35
CA ASP A 392 -29.63 -9.54 -13.74
C ASP A 392 -28.85 -8.31 -14.24
N ASN A 393 -28.35 -7.45 -13.33
CA ASN A 393 -27.77 -6.15 -13.67
C ASN A 393 -26.39 -5.93 -13.02
N PHE A 394 -25.65 -7.01 -12.74
CA PHE A 394 -24.41 -6.97 -11.95
C PHE A 394 -23.36 -5.98 -12.46
N GLU A 395 -23.21 -5.83 -13.78
CA GLU A 395 -22.28 -4.85 -14.36
C GLU A 395 -22.65 -3.41 -14.00
N PHE A 396 -23.94 -3.09 -13.98
CA PHE A 396 -24.43 -1.78 -13.55
C PHE A 396 -24.27 -1.58 -12.05
N VAL A 397 -24.42 -2.65 -11.26
CA VAL A 397 -24.12 -2.60 -9.81
C VAL A 397 -22.64 -2.30 -9.59
N ARG A 398 -21.74 -2.99 -10.29
CA ARG A 398 -20.30 -2.71 -10.24
C ARG A 398 -20.00 -1.27 -10.61
N ASP A 399 -20.52 -0.81 -11.75
CA ASP A 399 -20.30 0.55 -12.27
C ASP A 399 -20.85 1.63 -11.31
N LEU A 400 -21.86 1.31 -10.49
CA LEU A 400 -22.39 2.20 -9.46
C LEU A 400 -21.37 2.49 -8.35
N PHE A 401 -20.58 1.49 -7.95
CA PHE A 401 -19.67 1.61 -6.80
C PHE A 401 -18.22 1.85 -7.19
N VAL A 402 -17.73 1.15 -8.22
CA VAL A 402 -16.31 1.11 -8.59
C VAL A 402 -15.96 2.33 -9.47
N PRO A 403 -14.85 3.04 -9.18
CA PRO A 403 -14.36 4.09 -10.06
C PRO A 403 -14.08 3.54 -11.46
N LYS A 404 -14.56 4.24 -12.49
CA LYS A 404 -14.43 3.82 -13.89
C LYS A 404 -14.18 5.02 -14.77
N ALA A 405 -13.27 4.85 -15.71
CA ALA A 405 -13.07 5.77 -16.82
C ALA A 405 -13.34 5.02 -18.13
N SER A 406 -13.99 5.67 -19.08
CA SER A 406 -14.23 5.12 -20.40
C SER A 406 -14.05 6.19 -21.45
N SER A 407 -13.74 5.75 -22.66
CA SER A 407 -13.67 6.59 -23.85
C SER A 407 -14.67 6.10 -24.88
N SER A 408 -15.26 7.04 -25.62
CA SER A 408 -16.10 6.75 -26.78
C SER A 408 -15.32 6.24 -28.00
N VAL A 409 -13.99 6.33 -27.98
CA VAL A 409 -13.10 5.88 -29.07
C VAL A 409 -12.01 4.95 -28.52
N SER A 410 -11.69 3.90 -29.27
CA SER A 410 -10.76 2.85 -28.83
C SER A 410 -9.30 3.26 -28.80
N ASN A 411 -8.93 4.30 -29.54
CA ASN A 411 -7.56 4.83 -29.64
C ASN A 411 -7.25 5.90 -28.60
N ILE A 412 -8.14 6.15 -27.65
CA ILE A 412 -7.88 6.96 -26.46
C ILE A 412 -8.29 6.10 -25.26
N ASP A 413 -7.33 5.68 -24.46
CA ASP A 413 -7.55 4.85 -23.28
C ASP A 413 -7.19 5.60 -21.99
N VAL A 414 -7.98 5.47 -20.93
CA VAL A 414 -7.65 6.09 -19.64
C VAL A 414 -6.89 5.10 -18.78
N THR A 415 -5.62 5.40 -18.59
CA THR A 415 -4.70 4.52 -17.88
C THR A 415 -4.66 4.81 -16.38
N LYS A 416 -4.91 6.05 -15.95
CA LYS A 416 -4.87 6.45 -14.54
C LYS A 416 -5.84 7.59 -14.23
N PHE A 417 -6.25 7.67 -12.97
CA PHE A 417 -6.99 8.78 -12.38
C PHE A 417 -6.43 9.08 -10.98
N SER A 418 -6.82 10.22 -10.39
CA SER A 418 -6.37 10.60 -9.05
C SER A 418 -7.51 11.12 -8.18
N ALA A 419 -7.21 11.49 -6.93
CA ALA A 419 -8.16 12.16 -6.04
C ALA A 419 -8.62 13.53 -6.56
N ARG A 420 -7.89 14.15 -7.50
CA ARG A 420 -8.24 15.46 -8.08
C ARG A 420 -9.19 15.37 -9.28
N SER A 421 -9.33 14.18 -9.86
CA SER A 421 -10.15 13.96 -11.05
C SER A 421 -11.62 14.13 -10.70
N GLN A 422 -12.33 15.07 -11.32
CA GLN A 422 -13.75 15.24 -11.04
C GLN A 422 -14.56 14.28 -11.92
N PRO A 423 -15.58 13.59 -11.38
CA PRO A 423 -16.54 12.84 -12.19
C PRO A 423 -17.22 13.74 -13.23
N GLY A 424 -17.41 13.23 -14.45
CA GLY A 424 -18.01 13.98 -15.54
C GLY A 424 -17.67 13.42 -16.92
N SER A 425 -18.15 14.11 -17.95
CA SER A 425 -17.83 13.82 -19.34
C SER A 425 -17.00 14.96 -19.92
N TYR A 426 -15.91 14.63 -20.61
CA TYR A 426 -14.91 15.56 -21.12
C TYR A 426 -14.67 15.28 -22.60
N GLU A 427 -14.78 16.30 -23.45
CA GLU A 427 -14.35 16.18 -24.84
C GLU A 427 -12.83 16.21 -24.93
N VAL A 428 -12.23 15.26 -25.63
CA VAL A 428 -10.80 15.18 -25.89
C VAL A 428 -10.57 15.36 -27.38
N VAL A 429 -9.75 16.34 -27.74
CA VAL A 429 -9.39 16.62 -29.15
C VAL A 429 -7.88 16.51 -29.28
N ILE A 430 -7.41 15.64 -30.17
CA ILE A 430 -6.00 15.46 -30.48
C ILE A 430 -5.63 16.41 -31.63
N THR A 431 -4.78 17.38 -31.34
CA THR A 431 -4.27 18.36 -32.31
C THR A 431 -2.93 17.96 -32.92
N GLN A 432 -2.18 17.06 -32.27
CA GLN A 432 -0.93 16.50 -32.79
C GLN A 432 -0.83 15.02 -32.42
N GLN A 433 -0.54 14.18 -33.41
CA GLN A 433 -0.35 12.74 -33.20
C GLN A 433 0.98 12.46 -32.49
N PRO A 434 1.00 11.49 -31.56
CA PRO A 434 2.27 10.97 -31.07
C PRO A 434 2.98 10.21 -32.18
N SER A 435 4.29 10.39 -32.30
CA SER A 435 5.12 9.64 -33.25
C SER A 435 6.38 9.11 -32.58
N LYS A 436 6.99 8.11 -33.20
CA LYS A 436 8.21 7.45 -32.72
C LYS A 436 9.41 8.01 -33.47
N GLY A 437 10.56 8.00 -32.81
CA GLY A 437 11.84 8.32 -33.45
C GLY A 437 12.19 7.24 -34.47
N THR A 438 12.53 7.66 -35.69
CA THR A 438 12.95 6.76 -36.77
C THR A 438 14.27 7.19 -37.38
N LEU A 439 15.04 6.20 -37.82
CA LEU A 439 16.26 6.35 -38.59
C LEU A 439 16.22 5.36 -39.75
N THR A 440 16.34 5.84 -40.99
CA THR A 440 16.32 5.00 -42.19
C THR A 440 17.63 5.14 -42.95
N THR A 441 18.29 4.04 -43.30
CA THR A 441 19.53 4.08 -44.10
C THR A 441 19.30 4.82 -45.43
N THR A 442 20.30 5.61 -45.86
CA THR A 442 20.14 6.44 -47.06
C THR A 442 20.23 5.62 -48.33
N ASP A 443 21.10 4.61 -48.34
CA ASP A 443 21.34 3.73 -49.47
C ASP A 443 20.71 2.34 -49.25
N PRO A 444 20.34 1.64 -50.33
CA PRO A 444 19.97 0.23 -50.24
C PRO A 444 21.15 -0.60 -49.72
N VAL A 445 20.87 -1.50 -48.78
CA VAL A 445 21.87 -2.41 -48.21
C VAL A 445 22.13 -3.55 -49.20
N ASP A 446 23.38 -3.68 -49.66
CA ASP A 446 23.84 -4.85 -50.39
C ASP A 446 24.28 -5.93 -49.41
N LEU A 447 23.63 -7.10 -49.46
CA LEU A 447 23.90 -8.21 -48.55
C LEU A 447 25.20 -8.96 -48.88
N VAL A 448 25.77 -8.73 -50.06
CA VAL A 448 26.95 -9.45 -50.53
C VAL A 448 28.17 -9.12 -49.66
N GLY A 449 28.67 -10.13 -48.95
CA GLY A 449 29.90 -10.03 -48.16
C GLY A 449 29.73 -9.53 -46.72
N ILE A 450 28.50 -9.23 -46.29
CA ILE A 450 28.18 -8.96 -44.87
C ILE A 450 28.46 -10.20 -44.03
N GLY A 451 29.10 -10.02 -42.87
CA GLY A 451 29.41 -11.09 -41.92
C GLY A 451 30.40 -12.15 -42.43
N SER A 452 31.11 -11.88 -43.54
CA SER A 452 32.16 -12.75 -44.09
C SER A 452 33.42 -12.90 -43.21
N GLY A 453 33.50 -12.14 -42.11
CA GLY A 453 34.64 -12.13 -41.19
C GLY A 453 35.86 -11.33 -41.68
N THR A 454 35.78 -10.71 -42.87
CA THR A 454 36.84 -9.86 -43.44
C THR A 454 36.60 -8.36 -43.29
N LYS A 455 35.36 -7.96 -43.00
CA LYS A 455 34.91 -6.58 -42.79
C LYS A 455 34.47 -6.38 -41.34
N ASP A 456 34.70 -5.19 -40.81
CA ASP A 456 34.28 -4.80 -39.47
C ASP A 456 32.90 -4.14 -39.54
N TYR A 457 31.88 -4.75 -38.94
CA TYR A 457 30.53 -4.18 -38.82
C TYR A 457 30.22 -3.77 -37.38
N SER A 458 31.18 -3.13 -36.73
CA SER A 458 31.02 -2.57 -35.39
C SER A 458 30.39 -1.17 -35.40
N PHE A 459 29.59 -0.90 -34.37
CA PHE A 459 28.93 0.39 -34.17
C PHE A 459 28.61 0.64 -32.70
N THR A 460 28.24 1.88 -32.39
CA THR A 460 27.69 2.26 -31.10
C THR A 460 26.36 2.99 -31.34
N PHE A 461 25.30 2.44 -30.78
CA PHE A 461 23.93 2.91 -30.98
C PHE A 461 23.53 3.91 -29.89
N GLN A 462 22.71 4.89 -30.26
CA GLN A 462 22.12 5.83 -29.33
C GLN A 462 20.59 5.79 -29.45
N LEU A 463 19.91 5.39 -28.37
CA LEU A 463 18.47 5.21 -28.32
C LEU A 463 17.90 6.01 -27.16
N ASN A 464 17.02 6.98 -27.43
CA ASN A 464 16.36 7.81 -26.42
C ASN A 464 17.35 8.47 -25.43
N GLY A 465 18.53 8.88 -25.94
CA GLY A 465 19.63 9.44 -25.13
C GLY A 465 20.56 8.42 -24.46
N ILE A 466 20.26 7.12 -24.51
CA ILE A 466 21.10 6.04 -23.97
C ILE A 466 22.11 5.63 -25.03
N THR A 467 23.39 5.50 -24.64
CA THR A 467 24.45 5.02 -25.54
C THR A 467 24.78 3.57 -25.22
N SER A 468 24.72 2.69 -26.23
CA SER A 468 25.06 1.27 -26.08
C SER A 468 26.55 1.07 -25.83
N ASN A 469 26.97 -0.15 -25.48
CA ASN A 469 28.35 -0.54 -25.68
C ASN A 469 28.65 -0.71 -27.18
N ALA A 470 29.91 -0.97 -27.53
CA ALA A 470 30.26 -1.34 -28.90
C ALA A 470 29.60 -2.68 -29.27
N ILE A 471 28.80 -2.67 -30.33
CA ILE A 471 28.08 -3.83 -30.87
C ILE A 471 28.74 -4.18 -32.20
N SER A 472 28.86 -5.47 -32.50
CA SER A 472 29.31 -5.95 -33.82
C SER A 472 28.42 -7.07 -34.30
N LEU A 473 28.20 -7.15 -35.62
CA LEU A 473 27.58 -8.33 -36.23
C LEU A 473 28.46 -9.57 -36.00
N PRO A 474 27.85 -10.78 -35.82
CA PRO A 474 28.60 -12.01 -35.64
C PRO A 474 29.49 -12.33 -36.85
N ALA A 475 30.78 -12.59 -36.59
CA ALA A 475 31.71 -13.01 -37.63
C ALA A 475 31.33 -14.39 -38.19
N GLY A 476 31.37 -14.55 -39.51
CA GLY A 476 31.08 -15.80 -40.21
C GLY A 476 29.60 -16.06 -40.50
N LYS A 477 28.67 -15.19 -40.06
CA LYS A 477 27.24 -15.31 -40.34
C LYS A 477 26.90 -14.66 -41.69
N GLN A 478 26.34 -15.44 -42.62
CA GLN A 478 25.78 -14.92 -43.87
C GLN A 478 24.27 -14.66 -43.69
N TYR A 479 23.76 -13.59 -44.30
CA TYR A 479 22.33 -13.24 -44.26
C TYR A 479 21.69 -13.51 -45.62
N GLY A 480 20.68 -14.38 -45.64
CA GLY A 480 19.93 -14.75 -46.85
C GLY A 480 18.91 -13.69 -47.29
N SER A 481 18.56 -12.76 -46.40
CA SER A 481 17.68 -11.63 -46.69
C SER A 481 17.97 -10.43 -45.78
N GLY A 482 17.55 -9.22 -46.21
CA GLY A 482 17.68 -8.03 -45.38
C GLY A 482 16.82 -8.08 -44.11
N ALA A 483 15.74 -8.87 -44.12
CA ALA A 483 14.93 -9.13 -42.93
C ALA A 483 15.70 -9.94 -41.87
N GLU A 484 16.54 -10.91 -42.29
CA GLU A 484 17.40 -11.65 -41.36
C GLU A 484 18.47 -10.74 -40.74
N LEU A 485 19.07 -9.85 -41.54
CA LEU A 485 20.01 -8.85 -41.05
C LEU A 485 19.34 -7.88 -40.04
N ALA A 486 18.14 -7.39 -40.38
CA ALA A 486 17.37 -6.51 -39.51
C ALA A 486 17.03 -7.18 -38.16
N ALA A 487 16.60 -8.44 -38.19
CA ALA A 487 16.30 -9.21 -36.97
C ALA A 487 17.54 -9.37 -36.07
N ASP A 488 18.72 -9.62 -36.66
CA ASP A 488 19.97 -9.76 -35.91
C ASP A 488 20.42 -8.43 -35.30
N LEU A 489 20.37 -7.34 -36.07
CA LEU A 489 20.65 -5.99 -35.57
C LEU A 489 19.70 -5.60 -34.42
N GLN A 490 18.40 -5.87 -34.57
CA GLN A 490 17.41 -5.65 -33.52
C GLN A 490 17.78 -6.42 -32.25
N SER A 491 18.14 -7.70 -32.39
CA SER A 491 18.50 -8.55 -31.25
C SER A 491 19.75 -8.04 -30.55
N LEU A 492 20.81 -7.72 -31.29
CA LEU A 492 22.08 -7.24 -30.74
C LEU A 492 21.92 -5.91 -30.00
N ILE A 493 21.13 -4.98 -30.54
CA ILE A 493 20.86 -3.69 -29.88
C ILE A 493 20.04 -3.90 -28.61
N ASN A 494 18.98 -4.70 -28.66
CA ASN A 494 18.09 -4.91 -27.50
C ASN A 494 18.72 -5.79 -26.41
N LEU A 495 19.77 -6.57 -26.74
CA LEU A 495 20.55 -7.36 -25.78
C LEU A 495 21.70 -6.58 -25.13
N ASP A 496 22.04 -5.38 -25.63
CA ASP A 496 23.07 -4.55 -25.02
C ASP A 496 22.75 -4.23 -23.56
N ALA A 497 23.77 -4.27 -22.70
CA ALA A 497 23.61 -4.10 -21.26
C ALA A 497 23.04 -2.72 -20.88
N ASN A 498 23.44 -1.64 -21.55
CA ASN A 498 22.97 -0.29 -21.23
C ASN A 498 21.53 -0.09 -21.70
N VAL A 499 21.21 -0.57 -22.90
CA VAL A 499 19.84 -0.53 -23.47
C VAL A 499 18.86 -1.33 -22.60
N LYS A 500 19.25 -2.56 -22.21
CA LYS A 500 18.46 -3.44 -21.34
C LYS A 500 18.29 -2.86 -19.94
N ALA A 501 19.34 -2.32 -19.33
CA ALA A 501 19.27 -1.70 -18.01
C ALA A 501 18.30 -0.50 -17.98
N ALA A 502 18.15 0.20 -19.11
CA ALA A 502 17.24 1.32 -19.25
C ALA A 502 15.81 0.92 -19.69
N ASN A 503 15.53 -0.37 -19.89
CA ASN A 503 14.26 -0.88 -20.45
C ASN A 503 13.88 -0.22 -21.78
N ALA A 504 14.88 0.17 -22.58
CA ALA A 504 14.66 0.72 -23.91
C ALA A 504 14.70 -0.41 -24.96
N SER A 505 14.04 -0.19 -26.09
CA SER A 505 14.11 -1.12 -27.22
C SER A 505 13.90 -0.42 -28.55
N VAL A 506 14.43 -1.03 -29.60
CA VAL A 506 14.27 -0.62 -30.99
C VAL A 506 13.65 -1.76 -31.79
N ALA A 507 12.83 -1.41 -32.77
CA ALA A 507 12.41 -2.30 -33.85
C ALA A 507 13.25 -2.00 -35.10
N VAL A 508 13.77 -3.02 -35.76
CA VAL A 508 14.52 -2.86 -37.02
C VAL A 508 13.80 -3.63 -38.11
N THR A 509 13.37 -2.92 -39.17
CA THR A 509 12.73 -3.52 -40.34
C THR A 509 13.57 -3.31 -41.59
N PHE A 510 13.31 -4.13 -42.62
CA PHE A 510 13.95 -4.00 -43.93
C PHE A 510 12.89 -3.70 -44.99
N GLU A 511 12.83 -2.46 -45.44
CA GLU A 511 11.78 -1.94 -46.31
C GLU A 511 12.40 -1.19 -47.50
N GLY A 512 11.99 -1.55 -48.72
CA GLY A 512 12.48 -0.88 -49.94
C GLY A 512 14.01 -0.98 -50.13
N GLY A 513 14.63 -2.06 -49.64
CA GLY A 513 16.08 -2.25 -49.68
C GLY A 513 16.86 -1.57 -48.55
N LYS A 514 16.18 -0.90 -47.61
CA LYS A 514 16.79 -0.08 -46.56
C LYS A 514 16.47 -0.63 -45.17
N LEU A 515 17.37 -0.39 -44.22
CA LEU A 515 17.12 -0.68 -42.80
C LEU A 515 16.40 0.52 -42.17
N VAL A 516 15.30 0.27 -41.47
CA VAL A 516 14.53 1.26 -40.72
C VAL A 516 14.57 0.90 -39.25
N PHE A 517 15.20 1.76 -38.46
CA PHE A 517 15.29 1.64 -37.01
C PHE A 517 14.22 2.54 -36.39
N THR A 518 13.30 1.96 -35.62
CA THR A 518 12.19 2.67 -34.98
C THR A 518 12.25 2.45 -33.48
N SER A 519 12.36 3.50 -32.68
CA SER A 519 12.31 3.41 -31.23
C SER A 519 10.97 2.84 -30.77
N ALA A 520 10.95 2.00 -29.74
CA ALA A 520 9.71 1.48 -29.18
C ALA A 520 8.87 2.55 -28.46
N SER A 521 9.52 3.62 -27.98
CA SER A 521 8.90 4.73 -27.24
C SER A 521 8.32 5.79 -28.19
N TYR A 522 7.27 6.48 -27.76
CA TYR A 522 6.74 7.67 -28.44
C TYR A 522 7.32 8.94 -27.85
N GLY A 523 7.23 10.06 -28.60
CA GLY A 523 7.46 11.40 -28.06
C GLY A 523 8.72 12.09 -28.53
N ALA A 524 8.92 13.33 -28.10
CA ALA A 524 10.09 14.13 -28.45
C ALA A 524 11.41 13.53 -27.94
N SER A 525 11.37 12.78 -26.84
CA SER A 525 12.53 12.02 -26.33
C SER A 525 12.82 10.76 -27.14
N SER A 526 11.88 10.30 -27.96
CA SER A 526 12.04 9.15 -28.84
C SER A 526 13.01 9.50 -29.97
N THR A 527 14.24 9.04 -29.83
CA THR A 527 15.34 9.38 -30.73
C THR A 527 16.15 8.14 -31.05
N VAL A 528 16.60 8.03 -32.30
CA VAL A 528 17.40 6.91 -32.78
C VAL A 528 18.57 7.48 -33.55
N ASN A 529 19.80 7.12 -33.16
CA ASN A 529 21.01 7.57 -33.82
C ASN A 529 22.16 6.57 -33.64
N PHE A 530 23.24 6.77 -34.38
CA PHE A 530 24.52 6.09 -34.17
C PHE A 530 25.54 7.12 -33.67
N SER A 531 26.27 6.78 -32.61
CA SER A 531 27.36 7.64 -32.09
C SER A 531 28.71 7.29 -32.71
N ALA A 532 28.89 6.04 -33.15
CA ALA A 532 30.02 5.58 -33.93
C ALA A 532 29.60 4.46 -34.88
N VAL A 533 30.21 4.40 -36.06
CA VAL A 533 30.05 3.34 -37.05
C VAL A 533 31.41 3.03 -37.67
N SER A 534 31.67 1.76 -37.98
CA SER A 534 32.88 1.35 -38.71
C SER A 534 32.87 1.87 -40.16
N ALA A 535 34.05 1.87 -40.79
CA ALA A 535 34.18 2.30 -42.19
C ALA A 535 33.43 1.37 -43.17
N ASP A 536 33.42 0.06 -42.92
CA ASP A 536 32.71 -0.90 -43.77
C ASP A 536 31.18 -0.75 -43.63
N MET A 537 30.67 -0.58 -42.40
CA MET A 537 29.24 -0.34 -42.17
C MET A 537 28.79 1.00 -42.78
N LEU A 538 29.63 2.04 -42.70
CA LEU A 538 29.39 3.33 -43.35
C LEU A 538 29.27 3.17 -44.88
N ALA A 539 30.18 2.42 -45.50
CA ALA A 539 30.23 2.24 -46.95
C ALA A 539 29.11 1.33 -47.48
N ASP A 540 28.83 0.23 -46.80
CA ASP A 540 27.91 -0.80 -47.28
C ASP A 540 26.44 -0.51 -46.89
N PHE A 541 26.19 0.17 -45.77
CA PHE A 541 24.82 0.51 -45.30
C PHE A 541 24.46 1.99 -45.52
N GLY A 542 25.35 2.79 -46.10
CA GLY A 542 25.12 4.22 -46.32
C GLY A 542 24.91 5.00 -45.02
N MET A 543 25.56 4.62 -43.92
CA MET A 543 25.30 5.19 -42.59
C MET A 543 26.14 6.43 -42.32
N THR A 544 25.95 7.50 -43.11
CA THR A 544 26.68 8.76 -42.87
C THR A 544 26.17 9.49 -41.63
N ASN A 545 27.06 10.23 -40.96
CA ASN A 545 26.71 11.15 -39.88
C ASN A 545 25.76 12.23 -40.46
N GLY A 546 24.44 12.06 -40.28
CA GLY A 546 23.41 12.85 -40.98
C GLY A 546 22.30 12.04 -41.67
N VAL A 547 22.08 10.79 -41.28
CA VAL A 547 20.89 9.99 -41.66
C VAL A 547 19.60 10.81 -41.47
N VAL A 548 18.53 10.51 -42.22
CA VAL A 548 17.19 11.07 -41.96
C VAL A 548 16.73 10.55 -40.60
N VAL A 549 17.06 11.31 -39.56
CA VAL A 549 16.59 11.12 -38.20
C VAL A 549 15.34 11.97 -38.06
N SER A 550 14.19 11.31 -37.93
CA SER A 550 13.00 11.98 -37.39
C SER A 550 12.98 11.68 -35.91
N SER A 551 13.12 12.69 -35.06
CA SER A 551 12.70 12.53 -33.67
C SER A 551 11.20 12.27 -33.64
N GLY A 552 10.74 11.52 -32.64
CA GLY A 552 9.32 11.42 -32.38
C GLY A 552 8.73 12.78 -31.98
N THR A 553 7.41 12.82 -31.94
CA THR A 553 6.64 13.99 -31.49
C THR A 553 5.72 13.55 -30.36
N ASP A 554 5.62 14.38 -29.32
CA ASP A 554 4.65 14.14 -28.26
C ASP A 554 3.22 14.35 -28.81
N VAL A 555 2.26 13.64 -28.23
CA VAL A 555 0.84 13.95 -28.44
C VAL A 555 0.56 15.39 -28.01
N ALA A 556 -0.31 16.11 -28.70
CA ALA A 556 -0.86 17.36 -28.19
C ALA A 556 -2.36 17.39 -28.42
N GLY A 557 -3.09 18.07 -27.54
CA GLY A 557 -4.54 18.13 -27.61
C GLY A 557 -5.15 19.01 -26.54
N THR A 558 -6.47 19.05 -26.53
CA THR A 558 -7.28 19.74 -25.52
C THR A 558 -8.20 18.76 -24.81
N VAL A 559 -8.50 19.03 -23.55
CA VAL A 559 -9.48 18.32 -22.74
C VAL A 559 -10.49 19.34 -22.23
N ASP A 560 -11.76 19.18 -22.59
CA ASP A 560 -12.84 20.13 -22.30
C ASP A 560 -12.51 21.56 -22.77
N GLY A 561 -11.91 21.66 -23.97
CA GLY A 561 -11.47 22.92 -24.57
C GLY A 561 -10.20 23.54 -23.95
N VAL A 562 -9.63 22.96 -22.90
CA VAL A 562 -8.39 23.44 -22.25
C VAL A 562 -7.18 22.67 -22.76
N ALA A 563 -6.11 23.36 -23.15
CA ALA A 563 -4.88 22.73 -23.63
C ALA A 563 -4.30 21.75 -22.59
N ALA A 564 -4.04 20.52 -23.01
CA ALA A 564 -3.48 19.45 -22.19
C ALA A 564 -1.97 19.33 -22.40
N PHE A 565 -1.29 18.68 -21.45
CA PHE A 565 0.13 18.40 -21.50
C PHE A 565 0.39 17.03 -22.11
N GLY A 566 1.14 16.99 -23.21
CA GLY A 566 1.57 15.75 -23.83
C GLY A 566 2.95 15.31 -23.39
N SER A 567 3.15 14.00 -23.25
CA SER A 567 4.45 13.38 -23.07
C SER A 567 4.42 11.99 -23.69
N GLY A 568 5.19 11.77 -24.75
CA GLY A 568 5.09 10.55 -25.53
C GLY A 568 3.72 10.41 -26.17
N ASN A 569 3.09 9.27 -25.92
CA ASN A 569 1.70 9.00 -26.29
C ASN A 569 0.73 9.21 -25.12
N ILE A 570 1.16 9.82 -24.02
CA ILE A 570 0.31 10.13 -22.87
C ILE A 570 -0.12 11.60 -22.91
N LEU A 571 -1.43 11.83 -22.83
CA LEU A 571 -2.03 13.15 -22.70
C LEU A 571 -2.55 13.34 -21.26
N LEU A 572 -2.15 14.43 -20.62
CA LEU A 572 -2.49 14.79 -19.25
C LEU A 572 -3.29 16.10 -19.24
N PRO A 573 -4.50 16.15 -18.65
CA PRO A 573 -5.26 17.39 -18.57
C PRO A 573 -4.54 18.49 -17.79
N ALA A 574 -4.92 19.75 -18.06
CA ALA A 574 -4.32 20.89 -17.40
C ALA A 574 -4.50 20.87 -15.87
N ILE A 575 -3.50 21.35 -15.14
CA ILE A 575 -3.57 21.55 -13.69
C ILE A 575 -4.66 22.59 -13.38
N GLY A 576 -5.53 22.31 -12.42
CA GLY A 576 -6.67 23.13 -12.05
C GLY A 576 -7.93 22.91 -12.92
N SER A 577 -7.86 22.09 -13.97
CA SER A 577 -9.04 21.70 -14.74
C SER A 577 -9.85 20.62 -14.01
N LYS A 578 -11.13 20.46 -14.37
CA LYS A 578 -11.98 19.40 -13.80
C LYS A 578 -11.45 17.99 -14.08
N ALA A 579 -10.80 17.80 -15.22
CA ALA A 579 -10.18 16.55 -15.63
C ALA A 579 -8.80 16.30 -14.98
N GLU A 580 -8.31 17.19 -14.09
CA GLU A 580 -6.98 17.08 -13.49
C GLU A 580 -6.72 15.68 -12.90
N GLY A 581 -5.54 15.15 -13.20
CA GLY A 581 -5.07 13.87 -12.67
C GLY A 581 -5.64 12.63 -13.38
N LEU A 582 -6.44 12.80 -14.43
CA LEU A 582 -6.64 11.76 -15.44
C LEU A 582 -5.38 11.62 -16.30
N SER A 583 -5.12 10.41 -16.80
CA SER A 583 -4.02 10.11 -17.72
C SER A 583 -4.55 9.29 -18.87
N MET A 584 -4.39 9.80 -20.09
CA MET A 584 -4.90 9.16 -21.29
C MET A 584 -3.75 8.69 -22.17
N MET A 585 -3.74 7.43 -22.53
CA MET A 585 -2.90 6.92 -23.61
C MET A 585 -3.60 7.17 -24.94
N VAL A 586 -2.90 7.76 -25.90
CA VAL A 586 -3.41 8.12 -27.21
C VAL A 586 -2.66 7.30 -28.25
N GLU A 587 -3.39 6.46 -28.98
CA GLU A 587 -2.84 5.68 -30.09
C GLU A 587 -2.88 6.47 -31.40
N PRO A 588 -1.97 6.18 -32.35
CA PRO A 588 -1.98 6.82 -33.66
C PRO A 588 -3.33 6.71 -34.36
N GLY A 589 -3.81 7.83 -34.92
CA GLY A 589 -5.10 7.92 -35.60
C GLY A 589 -6.25 8.42 -34.73
N ALA A 590 -6.01 8.70 -33.45
CA ALA A 590 -6.99 9.35 -32.57
C ALA A 590 -7.29 10.79 -33.02
N THR A 591 -8.57 11.17 -33.06
CA THR A 591 -8.98 12.53 -33.46
C THR A 591 -9.75 13.20 -32.34
N THR A 592 -11.04 12.93 -32.20
CA THR A 592 -11.89 13.46 -31.15
C THR A 592 -12.65 12.33 -30.48
N GLY A 593 -12.74 12.37 -29.16
CA GLY A 593 -13.52 11.42 -28.38
C GLY A 593 -14.04 12.04 -27.09
N THR A 594 -15.22 11.61 -26.66
CA THR A 594 -15.73 11.91 -25.32
C THR A 594 -15.19 10.89 -24.33
N LEU A 595 -14.59 11.41 -23.27
CA LEU A 595 -14.21 10.69 -22.09
C LEU A 595 -15.30 10.78 -21.04
N THR A 596 -15.64 9.68 -20.37
CA THR A 596 -16.50 9.70 -19.18
C THR A 596 -15.73 9.13 -18.00
N PHE A 597 -15.75 9.84 -16.88
CA PHE A 597 -15.16 9.38 -15.62
C PHE A 597 -16.21 9.41 -14.52
N THR A 598 -16.34 8.32 -13.79
CA THR A 598 -17.08 8.22 -12.54
C THR A 598 -16.12 7.80 -11.43
N ARG A 599 -16.28 8.40 -10.26
CA ARG A 599 -15.58 7.98 -9.03
C ARG A 599 -16.33 6.85 -8.32
N GLY A 600 -17.52 6.50 -8.82
CA GLY A 600 -18.45 5.59 -8.15
C GLY A 600 -19.01 6.19 -6.85
N PHE A 601 -20.04 5.55 -6.32
CA PHE A 601 -20.61 5.88 -5.02
C PHE A 601 -19.56 5.74 -3.91
N ALA A 602 -18.82 4.63 -3.90
CA ALA A 602 -17.81 4.32 -2.90
C ALA A 602 -16.73 5.40 -2.82
N GLY A 603 -16.13 5.74 -3.96
CA GLY A 603 -15.10 6.76 -4.00
C GLY A 603 -15.63 8.17 -3.69
N SER A 604 -16.90 8.46 -4.01
CA SER A 604 -17.54 9.74 -3.64
C SER A 604 -17.75 9.84 -2.12
N MET A 605 -18.24 8.77 -1.49
CA MET A 605 -18.39 8.69 -0.04
C MET A 605 -17.04 8.76 0.68
N SER A 606 -16.05 7.96 0.25
CA SER A 606 -14.70 8.01 0.81
C SER A 606 -14.05 9.38 0.62
N SER A 607 -14.23 10.04 -0.53
CA SER A 607 -13.70 11.39 -0.74
C SER A 607 -14.30 12.41 0.22
N LEU A 608 -15.63 12.36 0.41
CA LEU A 608 -16.34 13.24 1.35
C LEU A 608 -15.83 13.00 2.78
N VAL A 609 -15.83 11.76 3.25
CA VAL A 609 -15.42 11.44 4.62
C VAL A 609 -13.95 11.81 4.85
N ASN A 610 -13.07 11.50 3.90
CA ASN A 610 -11.66 11.86 4.00
C ASN A 610 -11.44 13.38 4.03
N GLU A 611 -12.27 14.20 3.39
CA GLU A 611 -12.19 15.66 3.49
C GLU A 611 -12.40 16.17 4.92
N PHE A 612 -13.31 15.55 5.67
CA PHE A 612 -13.55 15.87 7.08
C PHE A 612 -12.47 15.30 8.02
N LEU A 613 -11.95 14.11 7.72
CA LEU A 613 -11.01 13.37 8.58
C LEU A 613 -9.53 13.74 8.40
N LYS A 614 -9.15 14.42 7.32
CA LYS A 614 -7.75 14.84 7.07
C LYS A 614 -7.14 15.56 8.28
N THR A 615 -5.81 15.48 8.40
CA THR A 615 -5.05 16.14 9.48
C THR A 615 -5.23 17.66 9.50
N SER A 616 -5.51 18.27 8.34
CA SER A 616 -5.89 19.67 8.19
C SER A 616 -7.37 19.83 7.80
N GLY A 617 -8.22 18.85 8.14
CA GLY A 617 -9.64 18.81 7.81
C GLY A 617 -10.50 19.60 8.81
N LEU A 618 -11.77 19.80 8.44
CA LEU A 618 -12.72 20.64 9.18
C LEU A 618 -12.94 20.19 10.63
N ILE A 619 -12.96 18.88 10.89
CA ILE A 619 -13.11 18.35 12.26
C ILE A 619 -11.90 18.76 13.10
N LYS A 620 -10.68 18.67 12.55
CA LYS A 620 -9.48 19.03 13.29
C LYS A 620 -9.39 20.52 13.58
N GLU A 621 -9.81 21.36 12.63
CA GLU A 621 -9.91 22.81 12.84
C GLU A 621 -10.93 23.16 13.93
N ARG A 622 -12.04 22.43 13.97
CA ARG A 622 -13.08 22.60 14.99
C ARG A 622 -12.60 22.17 16.38
N GLU A 623 -11.96 21.01 16.50
CA GLU A 623 -11.29 20.58 17.75
C GLU A 623 -10.29 21.64 18.24
N THR A 624 -9.44 22.15 17.34
CA THR A 624 -8.45 23.18 17.66
C THR A 624 -9.10 24.47 18.15
N THR A 625 -10.27 24.81 17.64
CA THR A 625 -11.05 25.96 18.08
C THR A 625 -11.65 25.73 19.47
N ILE A 626 -12.22 24.55 19.71
CA ILE A 626 -12.77 24.17 21.01
C ILE A 626 -11.67 24.13 22.08
N ASP A 627 -10.48 23.59 21.77
CA ASP A 627 -9.32 23.60 22.67
C ASP A 627 -8.88 25.03 23.05
N LYS A 628 -8.94 25.96 22.09
CA LYS A 628 -8.66 27.38 22.36
C LYS A 628 -9.74 28.00 23.27
N ASP A 629 -10.99 27.63 23.08
CA ASP A 629 -12.09 28.10 23.92
C ASP A 629 -12.00 27.52 25.34
N ILE A 630 -11.62 26.24 25.49
CA ILE A 630 -11.31 25.63 26.80
C ILE A 630 -10.22 26.44 27.52
N LYS A 631 -9.10 26.71 26.83
CA LYS A 631 -8.02 27.54 27.40
C LYS A 631 -8.49 28.93 27.81
N ARG A 632 -9.40 29.54 27.05
CA ARG A 632 -9.99 30.84 27.41
C ARG A 632 -10.88 30.73 28.65
N VAL A 633 -11.66 29.66 28.78
CA VAL A 633 -12.47 29.39 29.98
C VAL A 633 -11.57 29.18 31.20
N GLU A 634 -10.48 28.42 31.06
CA GLU A 634 -9.48 28.22 32.13
C GLU A 634 -8.85 29.54 32.58
N GLN A 635 -8.46 30.40 31.65
CA GLN A 635 -7.97 31.74 31.98
C GLN A 635 -9.02 32.59 32.70
N ASN A 636 -10.31 32.43 32.37
CA ASN A 636 -11.40 33.12 33.06
C ASN A 636 -11.65 32.55 34.47
N GLU A 637 -11.46 31.25 34.68
CA GLU A 637 -11.51 30.60 36.00
C GLU A 637 -10.38 31.14 36.89
N GLU A 638 -9.14 31.19 36.40
CA GLU A 638 -7.99 31.78 37.10
C GLU A 638 -8.20 33.28 37.41
N ALA A 639 -8.79 34.02 36.47
CA ALA A 639 -9.11 35.44 36.67
C ALA A 639 -10.21 35.63 37.73
N LEU A 640 -11.21 34.74 37.77
CA LEU A 640 -12.25 34.73 38.79
C LEU A 640 -11.65 34.42 40.17
N GLU A 641 -10.79 33.40 40.26
CA GLU A 641 -10.13 33.01 41.50
C GLU A 641 -9.28 34.14 42.09
N ARG A 642 -8.46 34.79 41.26
CA ARG A 642 -7.69 35.98 41.67
C ARG A 642 -8.58 37.11 42.18
N ARG A 643 -9.74 37.35 41.54
CA ARG A 643 -10.71 38.36 42.00
C ARG A 643 -11.36 37.96 43.32
N SER A 644 -11.70 36.70 43.49
CA SER A 644 -12.27 36.15 44.73
C SER A 644 -11.30 36.25 45.90
N GLU A 645 -10.01 35.98 45.66
CA GLU A 645 -8.97 36.14 46.68
C GLU A 645 -8.79 37.60 47.10
N ALA A 646 -8.76 38.53 46.15
CA ALA A 646 -8.72 39.96 46.45
C ALA A 646 -9.97 40.44 47.21
N TYR A 647 -11.15 39.89 46.89
CA TYR A 647 -12.40 40.17 47.60
C TYR A 647 -12.36 39.64 49.04
N ARG A 648 -11.89 38.40 49.24
CA ARG A 648 -11.66 37.81 50.57
C ARG A 648 -10.71 38.67 51.40
N ALA A 649 -9.57 39.08 50.83
CA ALA A 649 -8.59 39.93 51.53
C ALA A 649 -9.21 41.27 51.97
N ARG A 650 -10.06 41.86 51.14
CA ARG A 650 -10.81 43.08 51.49
C ARG A 650 -11.80 42.83 52.63
N LEU A 651 -12.57 41.75 52.59
CA LEU A 651 -13.49 41.38 53.69
C LEU A 651 -12.72 41.15 55.00
N MET A 652 -11.59 40.46 54.95
CA MET A 652 -10.70 40.25 56.10
C MET A 652 -10.23 41.56 56.72
N ALA A 653 -9.76 42.51 55.90
CA ALA A 653 -9.33 43.83 56.37
C ALA A 653 -10.50 44.60 57.02
N GLN A 654 -11.72 44.49 56.47
CA GLN A 654 -12.91 45.10 57.06
C GLN A 654 -13.29 44.44 58.40
N PHE A 655 -13.23 43.11 58.52
CA PHE A 655 -13.49 42.41 59.77
C PHE A 655 -12.46 42.77 60.86
N GLN A 656 -11.17 42.84 60.52
CA GLN A 656 -10.12 43.29 61.45
C GLN A 656 -10.33 44.72 61.93
N ALA A 657 -10.71 45.64 61.02
CA ALA A 657 -11.03 47.01 61.36
C ALA A 657 -12.25 47.08 62.31
N MET A 658 -13.32 46.34 62.01
CA MET A 658 -14.50 46.24 62.88
C MET A 658 -14.16 45.64 64.26
N GLU A 659 -13.34 44.59 64.33
CA GLU A 659 -12.86 44.03 65.61
C GLU A 659 -12.04 45.05 66.41
N SER A 660 -11.23 45.88 65.75
CA SER A 660 -10.50 46.97 66.42
C SER A 660 -11.44 48.02 67.01
N ILE A 661 -12.50 48.38 66.29
CA ILE A 661 -13.52 49.33 66.73
C ILE A 661 -14.33 48.75 67.89
N VAL A 662 -14.75 47.48 67.79
CA VAL A 662 -15.48 46.78 68.86
C VAL A 662 -14.61 46.66 70.12
N ARG A 663 -13.31 46.37 69.99
CA ARG A 663 -12.38 46.40 71.12
C ARG A 663 -12.24 47.79 71.74
N ALA A 664 -12.11 48.83 70.93
CA ALA A 664 -12.08 50.21 71.42
C ALA A 664 -13.39 50.61 72.14
N LEU A 665 -14.54 50.21 71.59
CA LEU A 665 -15.86 50.43 72.20
C LEU A 665 -16.03 49.63 73.50
N ASN A 666 -15.61 48.38 73.56
CA ASN A 666 -15.63 47.57 74.79
C ASN A 666 -14.67 48.12 75.85
N THR A 667 -13.52 48.65 75.45
CA THR A 667 -12.58 49.32 76.37
C THR A 667 -13.19 50.63 76.89
N THR A 668 -13.88 51.38 76.03
CA THR A 668 -14.62 52.60 76.42
C THR A 668 -15.79 52.25 77.34
N GLY A 669 -16.51 51.17 77.06
CA GLY A 669 -17.59 50.63 77.90
C GLY A 669 -17.07 50.19 79.27
N GLY A 670 -15.97 49.44 79.33
CA GLY A 670 -15.31 49.08 80.58
C GLY A 670 -14.74 50.27 81.35
N PHE A 671 -14.28 51.32 80.65
CA PHE A 671 -13.88 52.59 81.27
C PHE A 671 -15.09 53.35 81.84
N LEU A 672 -16.22 53.36 81.12
CA LEU A 672 -17.48 53.94 81.60
C LEU A 672 -18.05 53.15 82.79
N ASP A 673 -18.02 51.82 82.76
CA ASP A 673 -18.40 50.96 83.89
C ASP A 673 -17.47 51.20 85.09
N GLY A 674 -16.16 51.31 84.87
CA GLY A 674 -15.20 51.66 85.91
C GLY A 674 -15.36 53.09 86.45
N ILE A 675 -15.88 54.03 85.66
CA ILE A 675 -16.31 55.35 86.13
C ILE A 675 -17.59 55.22 86.94
N VAL A 676 -18.57 54.46 86.47
CA VAL A 676 -19.83 54.21 87.18
C VAL A 676 -19.59 53.56 88.54
N ASP A 677 -18.67 52.59 88.63
CA ASP A 677 -18.25 51.95 89.89
C ASP A 677 -17.47 52.88 90.84
N ARG A 678 -16.87 53.95 90.31
CA ARG A 678 -16.14 54.96 91.08
C ARG A 678 -16.94 56.22 91.37
N LEU A 679 -18.18 56.33 90.90
CA LEU A 679 -19.08 57.42 91.25
C LEU A 679 -19.52 57.25 92.72
N PRO A 680 -19.19 58.19 93.61
CA PRO A 680 -19.44 58.05 95.04
C PRO A 680 -20.89 58.42 95.40
N PHE A 681 -21.90 57.82 94.76
CA PHE A 681 -23.32 58.06 95.12
C PHE A 681 -24.27 56.88 94.82
N THR A 682 -23.85 55.65 95.07
CA THR A 682 -24.80 54.55 95.35
C THR A 682 -24.45 53.88 96.67
N ALA A 683 -24.48 54.69 97.73
CA ALA A 683 -24.63 54.18 99.09
C ALA A 683 -26.13 54.16 99.45
N LYS A 684 -26.52 53.04 100.08
CA LYS A 684 -27.83 52.63 100.64
C LYS A 684 -28.72 51.88 99.63
N SER A 685 -29.09 50.63 99.87
CA SER A 685 -29.13 49.82 101.12
C SER A 685 -29.12 48.34 100.80
#